data_AF-A0A7S8C2F2-F1
#
_entry.id   AF-A0A7S8C2F2-F1
#
_cell.length_a   1.000
_cell.length_b   1.000
_cell.length_c   1.000
_cell.angle_alpha   90.00
_cell.angle_beta   90.00
_cell.angle_gamma   90.00
#
_symmetry.space_group_name_H-M   'P 1'
#
loop_
_entity.id
_entity.type
_entity.pdbx_description
1 polymer ?
#
loop_
_entity_poly.entity_id
_entity_poly.type
_entity_poly.pdbx_seq_one_letter_code
_entity_poly.pdbx_strand_id
1 'polypeptide(L)'
;MPGIADNLFFAETELDRDRAQTIVDETLGTADDGELFLEYRQSEVLAFDDGRLKAANFDTSQGLGLRAVVGETSGMAHASELSDSALRRAADAVGAVKHGHGGIAAAPPPGTNRALYAPDNPVDGVPFQDKVRLLERMDGFARGLDERVRQVSVSLSGQWQVVEIIRPNGVSARDVRPLVRLNVSVVTAQGERQEAGSYGIGGREGYASFITEERWQHAVHEALRQSLVNLDSVPAPAGEMAVVLGPGWPGILLHEAIGHGLEGDFNRKGTSAFAGLMGQRVAAPGVTVVDDGTIEGRRGSLTIDDEGTPTSSTTLIEDGILTGYMQDRLNARLMGQAPTGNGRRESYAHQPMPRMTNTYMLAGDADPADILASVDKGLYAVSFGGGQVDITSGKFVFSCTEAYLIENGRLGPPVKGAALIGNGPDALTRVSMVGNDLELDPGIGTCGKQGQGVPVGVGQPTIRLDAITVGGTAAGDSPMPRETVRPPRLILFDMDGVLCRYDLSRRLEVLAGFSALAPAEIKARLWDSGFENAADAGRYRTAEAYLGAFGERLGYPLSRQEWIAARRAAMSPRPAMLAFARRFADHGGIALLTNNGPLMKEEFAAIFPEVAGLFGGRAFFSYEFGMKKPEPALFAEVLGRLGASAAETVFVDDKAHNAQGARRAGLAGLTFTSMEGFADDLAELGIDIAA
;
A
#
# COMPACT_ATOMS: atom_id res chain seq x y z
N MET A 1 -5.53 35.49 4.78
CA MET A 1 -5.12 34.34 3.95
C MET A 1 -4.27 34.74 2.74
N PRO A 2 -4.59 35.76 1.91
CA PRO A 2 -3.81 36.06 0.70
C PRO A 2 -2.31 36.26 0.97
N GLY A 3 -1.97 37.03 2.00
CA GLY A 3 -0.57 37.36 2.33
C GLY A 3 0.33 36.18 2.73
N ILE A 4 -0.19 35.05 3.25
CA ILE A 4 0.68 33.94 3.67
C ILE A 4 1.26 33.23 2.44
N ALA A 5 0.40 32.74 1.55
CA ALA A 5 0.82 32.08 0.31
C ALA A 5 1.58 33.04 -0.62
N ASP A 6 1.14 34.30 -0.72
CA ASP A 6 1.82 35.30 -1.54
C ASP A 6 3.27 35.53 -1.07
N ASN A 7 3.49 35.62 0.24
CA ASN A 7 4.83 35.77 0.80
C ASN A 7 5.69 34.54 0.54
N LEU A 8 5.20 33.35 0.94
CA LEU A 8 5.96 32.10 0.87
C LEU A 8 6.33 31.68 -0.55
N PHE A 9 5.45 31.94 -1.53
CA PHE A 9 5.63 31.44 -2.89
C PHE A 9 6.20 32.45 -3.87
N PHE A 10 6.03 33.76 -3.63
CA PHE A 10 6.39 34.78 -4.61
C PHE A 10 7.21 35.94 -4.04
N ALA A 11 6.95 36.40 -2.82
CA ALA A 11 7.71 37.54 -2.26
C ALA A 11 9.11 37.13 -1.76
N GLU A 12 9.23 35.90 -1.23
CA GLU A 12 10.47 35.36 -0.64
C GLU A 12 11.21 34.40 -1.59
N THR A 13 10.79 34.31 -2.84
CA THR A 13 11.32 33.36 -3.84
C THR A 13 11.72 34.07 -5.13
N GLU A 14 12.29 33.31 -6.08
CA GLU A 14 12.58 33.81 -7.43
C GLU A 14 11.44 33.51 -8.42
N LEU A 15 10.28 33.07 -7.93
CA LEU A 15 9.08 32.80 -8.73
C LEU A 15 8.19 34.05 -8.72
N ASP A 16 7.92 34.59 -9.90
CA ASP A 16 7.05 35.75 -10.06
C ASP A 16 5.62 35.29 -10.40
N ARG A 17 4.61 35.85 -9.72
CA ARG A 17 3.21 35.41 -9.86
C ARG A 17 2.69 35.55 -11.28
N ASP A 18 2.91 36.71 -11.90
CA ASP A 18 2.36 37.01 -13.22
C ASP A 18 3.08 36.18 -14.30
N ARG A 19 4.39 35.99 -14.13
CA ARG A 19 5.17 35.09 -14.99
C ARG A 19 4.77 33.62 -14.79
N ALA A 20 4.51 33.19 -13.56
CA ALA A 20 4.01 31.84 -13.28
C ALA A 20 2.66 31.60 -13.96
N GLN A 21 1.71 32.54 -13.84
CA GLN A 21 0.42 32.46 -14.53
C GLN A 21 0.61 32.40 -16.06
N THR A 22 1.50 33.22 -16.61
CA THR A 22 1.80 33.21 -18.05
C THR A 22 2.32 31.85 -18.50
N ILE A 23 3.27 31.26 -17.77
CA ILE A 23 3.82 29.94 -18.10
C ILE A 23 2.72 28.86 -17.99
N VAL A 24 1.85 28.94 -16.98
CA VAL A 24 0.71 28.02 -16.82
C VAL A 24 -0.27 28.13 -17.99
N ASP A 25 -0.62 29.34 -18.41
CA ASP A 25 -1.53 29.59 -19.54
C ASP A 25 -0.96 29.03 -20.84
N GLU A 26 0.31 29.35 -21.14
CA GLU A 26 1.03 28.84 -22.32
C GLU A 26 1.13 27.31 -22.31
N THR A 27 1.48 26.75 -21.16
CA THR A 27 1.75 25.30 -21.03
C THR A 27 0.47 24.49 -21.02
N LEU A 28 -0.62 24.95 -20.43
CA LEU A 28 -1.83 24.14 -20.21
C LEU A 28 -3.03 24.57 -21.05
N GLY A 29 -2.97 25.71 -21.77
CA GLY A 29 -4.12 26.27 -22.50
C GLY A 29 -4.73 25.39 -23.60
N THR A 30 -4.05 24.31 -24.04
CA THR A 30 -4.60 23.32 -24.99
C THR A 30 -4.76 21.91 -24.40
N ALA A 31 -4.52 21.75 -23.10
CA ALA A 31 -4.74 20.51 -22.37
C ALA A 31 -6.22 20.38 -21.95
N ASP A 32 -6.66 19.16 -21.67
CA ASP A 32 -8.04 18.93 -21.19
C ASP A 32 -8.17 19.31 -19.70
N ASP A 33 -7.07 19.24 -18.96
CA ASP A 33 -6.96 19.74 -17.58
C ASP A 33 -5.49 19.91 -17.20
N GLY A 34 -5.23 20.50 -16.03
CA GLY A 34 -3.92 20.62 -15.44
C GLY A 34 -3.87 21.74 -14.41
N GLU A 35 -2.78 21.75 -13.65
CA GLU A 35 -2.51 22.77 -12.64
C GLU A 35 -1.00 22.88 -12.37
N LEU A 36 -0.62 24.06 -11.90
CA LEU A 36 0.57 24.26 -11.08
C LEU A 36 0.17 24.14 -9.62
N PHE A 37 0.76 23.21 -8.90
CA PHE A 37 0.61 23.00 -7.46
C PHE A 37 1.87 23.51 -6.75
N LEU A 38 1.71 24.50 -5.89
CA LEU A 38 2.76 25.06 -5.04
C LEU A 38 2.55 24.59 -3.62
N GLU A 39 3.64 24.20 -2.96
CA GLU A 39 3.60 23.73 -1.59
C GLU A 39 4.75 24.31 -0.77
N TYR A 40 4.42 24.70 0.46
CA TYR A 40 5.36 24.92 1.54
C TYR A 40 4.89 24.12 2.75
N ARG A 41 5.82 23.44 3.42
CA ARG A 41 5.51 22.60 4.58
C ARG A 41 6.62 22.73 5.61
N GLN A 42 6.22 23.08 6.82
CA GLN A 42 7.02 22.91 8.03
C GLN A 42 6.50 21.72 8.80
N SER A 43 7.41 20.92 9.34
CA SER A 43 7.05 19.81 10.22
C SER A 43 8.06 19.65 11.34
N GLU A 44 7.58 19.14 12.47
CA GLU A 44 8.44 18.72 13.57
C GLU A 44 8.00 17.35 14.08
N VAL A 45 8.97 16.60 14.60
CA VAL A 45 8.73 15.35 15.32
C VAL A 45 9.62 15.31 16.54
N LEU A 46 9.01 15.13 17.71
CA LEU A 46 9.70 14.86 18.96
C LEU A 46 9.33 13.45 19.39
N ALA A 47 10.33 12.60 19.61
CA ALA A 47 10.15 11.24 20.11
C ALA A 47 10.94 11.06 21.41
N PHE A 48 10.22 10.81 22.49
CA PHE A 48 10.77 10.47 23.79
C PHE A 48 10.57 8.98 24.02
N ASP A 49 11.65 8.29 24.35
CA ASP A 49 11.62 6.85 24.52
C ASP A 49 12.64 6.45 25.58
N ASP A 50 12.11 5.76 26.59
CA ASP A 50 12.85 5.24 27.74
C ASP A 50 13.66 6.30 28.50
N GLY A 51 12.96 7.30 29.05
CA GLY A 51 13.57 8.33 29.91
C GLY A 51 14.44 9.37 29.19
N ARG A 52 14.49 9.35 27.84
CA ARG A 52 15.24 10.34 27.06
C ARG A 52 14.58 10.71 25.74
N LEU A 53 14.86 11.93 25.29
CA LEU A 53 14.54 12.38 23.94
C LEU A 53 15.44 11.66 22.93
N LYS A 54 14.87 10.76 22.11
CA LYS A 54 15.60 10.03 21.06
C LYS A 54 15.70 10.81 19.76
N ALA A 55 14.65 11.56 19.43
CA ALA A 55 14.57 12.32 18.18
C ALA A 55 13.91 13.69 18.43
N ALA A 56 14.45 14.69 17.76
CA ALA A 56 13.91 16.04 17.66
C ALA A 56 14.24 16.54 16.26
N ASN A 57 13.28 16.43 15.36
CA ASN A 57 13.40 16.81 13.96
C ASN A 57 12.58 18.07 13.72
N PHE A 58 13.14 18.98 12.92
CA PHE A 58 12.43 20.11 12.34
C PHE A 58 12.82 20.17 10.88
N ASP A 59 11.82 20.11 10.00
CA ASP A 59 11.99 20.02 8.57
C ASP A 59 11.18 21.12 7.90
N THR A 60 11.78 21.76 6.91
CA THR A 60 11.09 22.67 5.99
C THR A 60 11.27 22.12 4.59
N SER A 61 10.16 21.98 3.88
CA SER A 61 10.14 21.56 2.48
C SER A 61 9.25 22.50 1.68
N GLN A 62 9.64 22.75 0.44
CA GLN A 62 8.84 23.52 -0.49
C GLN A 62 9.09 23.03 -1.91
N GLY A 63 8.19 23.38 -2.81
CA GLY A 63 8.37 23.08 -4.23
C GLY A 63 7.13 23.33 -5.07
N LEU A 64 7.30 23.06 -6.36
CA LEU A 64 6.28 23.16 -7.38
C LEU A 64 6.10 21.82 -8.08
N GLY A 65 4.87 21.52 -8.46
CA GLY A 65 4.50 20.42 -9.34
C GLY A 65 3.59 20.93 -10.45
N LEU A 66 4.02 20.79 -11.71
CA LEU A 66 3.22 21.17 -12.88
C LEU A 66 2.69 19.91 -13.55
N ARG A 67 1.37 19.83 -13.71
CA ARG A 67 0.69 18.69 -14.34
C ARG A 67 -0.11 19.12 -15.55
N ALA A 68 0.03 18.38 -16.65
CA ALA A 68 -0.79 18.50 -17.85
C ALA A 68 -1.56 17.20 -18.09
N VAL A 69 -2.83 17.31 -18.46
CA VAL A 69 -3.73 16.17 -18.66
C VAL A 69 -4.35 16.21 -20.06
N VAL A 70 -4.21 15.12 -20.81
CA VAL A 70 -4.76 14.93 -22.17
C VAL A 70 -5.39 13.55 -22.28
N GLY A 71 -6.70 13.49 -22.45
CA GLY A 71 -7.50 12.27 -22.46
C GLY A 71 -7.30 11.50 -21.15
N GLU A 72 -6.72 10.31 -21.26
CA GLU A 72 -6.37 9.46 -20.12
C GLU A 72 -4.92 9.65 -19.62
N THR A 73 -4.11 10.42 -20.35
CA THR A 73 -2.68 10.59 -20.09
C THR A 73 -2.43 11.82 -19.21
N SER A 74 -1.56 11.66 -18.21
CA SER A 74 -1.05 12.76 -17.40
C SER A 74 0.48 12.83 -17.50
N GLY A 75 0.99 14.03 -17.78
CA GLY A 75 2.40 14.37 -17.62
C GLY A 75 2.59 15.24 -16.39
N MET A 76 3.61 14.95 -15.58
CA MET A 76 3.95 15.79 -14.43
C MET A 76 5.46 15.96 -14.31
N ALA A 77 5.89 17.17 -13.98
CA ALA A 77 7.24 17.50 -13.60
C ALA A 77 7.21 18.33 -12.31
N HIS A 78 8.25 18.22 -11.48
CA HIS A 78 8.31 18.91 -10.20
C HIS A 78 9.72 19.42 -9.91
N ALA A 79 9.82 20.39 -9.01
CA ALA A 79 11.07 20.94 -8.53
C ALA A 79 10.92 21.41 -7.07
N SER A 80 11.98 21.28 -6.27
CA SER A 80 12.05 21.85 -4.91
C SER A 80 12.39 23.35 -4.90
N GLU A 81 12.86 23.87 -6.04
CA GLU A 81 13.18 25.27 -6.27
C GLU A 81 11.94 26.03 -6.76
N LEU A 82 11.59 27.11 -6.08
CA LEU A 82 10.55 28.04 -6.51
C LEU A 82 11.17 29.19 -7.30
N SER A 83 11.34 28.97 -8.61
CA SER A 83 11.83 30.00 -9.54
C SER A 83 11.15 29.89 -10.90
N ASP A 84 11.10 31.01 -11.63
CA ASP A 84 10.62 31.02 -13.02
C ASP A 84 11.38 30.00 -13.88
N SER A 85 12.68 29.83 -13.63
CA SER A 85 13.53 28.91 -14.39
C SER A 85 13.15 27.45 -14.15
N ALA A 86 12.85 27.08 -12.90
CA ALA A 86 12.40 25.74 -12.53
C ALA A 86 11.02 25.44 -13.13
N LEU A 87 10.10 26.41 -13.05
CA LEU A 87 8.78 26.27 -13.66
C LEU A 87 8.85 26.12 -15.19
N ARG A 88 9.73 26.86 -15.88
CA ARG A 88 9.95 26.70 -17.32
C ARG A 88 10.49 25.31 -17.68
N ARG A 89 11.46 24.78 -16.92
CA ARG A 89 11.95 23.41 -17.13
C ARG A 89 10.84 22.36 -16.93
N ALA A 90 9.99 22.55 -15.92
CA ALA A 90 8.84 21.70 -15.69
C ALA A 90 7.83 21.80 -16.86
N ALA A 91 7.58 23.00 -17.37
CA ALA A 91 6.73 23.26 -18.53
C ALA A 91 7.25 22.56 -19.80
N ASP A 92 8.54 22.67 -20.08
CA ASP A 92 9.18 22.00 -21.22
C ASP A 92 9.02 20.48 -21.13
N ALA A 93 9.20 19.91 -19.93
CA ALA A 93 9.06 18.47 -19.70
C ALA A 93 7.63 17.97 -19.89
N VAL A 94 6.62 18.68 -19.40
CA VAL A 94 5.21 18.25 -19.54
C VAL A 94 4.62 18.59 -20.91
N GLY A 95 5.16 19.59 -21.61
CA GLY A 95 4.70 20.02 -22.93
C GLY A 95 4.72 18.91 -23.99
N ALA A 96 5.61 17.91 -23.84
CA ALA A 96 5.68 16.75 -24.72
C ALA A 96 4.38 15.93 -24.75
N VAL A 97 3.62 15.89 -23.66
CA VAL A 97 2.35 15.14 -23.56
C VAL A 97 1.23 15.77 -24.39
N LYS A 98 1.36 17.04 -24.76
CA LYS A 98 0.34 17.81 -25.48
C LYS A 98 0.50 17.84 -27.00
N HIS A 99 1.59 17.29 -27.56
CA HIS A 99 1.94 17.54 -28.96
C HIS A 99 0.81 17.10 -29.92
N GLY A 100 0.23 18.07 -30.66
CA GLY A 100 -0.86 17.83 -31.61
C GLY A 100 -2.27 17.78 -31.00
N HIS A 101 -2.44 18.04 -29.71
CA HIS A 101 -3.74 18.05 -29.03
C HIS A 101 -4.36 19.45 -28.94
N GLY A 102 -5.67 19.53 -29.18
CA GLY A 102 -6.50 20.73 -29.07
C GLY A 102 -7.75 20.45 -28.26
N GLY A 103 -7.58 20.31 -26.93
CA GLY A 103 -8.65 19.99 -26.00
C GLY A 103 -9.52 21.19 -25.60
N ILE A 104 -10.68 20.89 -25.00
CA ILE A 104 -11.47 21.88 -24.27
C ILE A 104 -11.13 21.72 -22.79
N ALA A 105 -10.61 22.77 -22.16
CA ALA A 105 -10.24 22.74 -20.75
C ALA A 105 -11.47 22.45 -19.86
N ALA A 106 -11.31 21.52 -18.92
CA ALA A 106 -12.30 21.23 -17.90
C ALA A 106 -12.59 22.48 -17.06
N ALA A 107 -13.87 22.67 -16.69
CA ALA A 107 -14.30 23.81 -15.89
C ALA A 107 -13.48 23.97 -14.59
N PRO A 108 -13.27 25.20 -14.10
CA PRO A 108 -12.67 25.44 -12.78
C PRO A 108 -13.50 24.77 -11.67
N PRO A 109 -12.87 24.24 -10.60
CA PRO A 109 -13.62 23.84 -9.43
C PRO A 109 -14.39 25.03 -8.86
N PRO A 110 -15.53 24.80 -8.20
CA PRO A 110 -16.25 25.88 -7.53
C PRO A 110 -15.39 26.47 -6.41
N GLY A 111 -15.37 27.80 -6.29
CA GLY A 111 -14.72 28.46 -5.16
C GLY A 111 -15.46 28.21 -3.85
N THR A 112 -14.75 28.32 -2.73
CA THR A 112 -15.34 28.24 -1.38
C THR A 112 -14.76 29.31 -0.47
N ASN A 113 -15.60 29.85 0.43
CA ASN A 113 -15.18 30.73 1.53
C ASN A 113 -15.21 29.99 2.88
N ARG A 114 -15.52 28.69 2.88
CA ARG A 114 -15.49 27.87 4.09
C ARG A 114 -14.04 27.58 4.44
N ALA A 115 -13.71 27.56 5.72
CA ALA A 115 -12.46 27.03 6.24
C ALA A 115 -12.79 25.94 7.27
N LEU A 116 -12.17 24.77 7.17
CA LEU A 116 -12.41 23.64 8.10
C LEU A 116 -11.48 23.64 9.31
N TYR A 117 -10.53 24.57 9.35
CA TYR A 117 -9.50 24.68 10.39
C TYR A 117 -8.88 26.08 10.36
N ALA A 118 -8.28 26.45 11.50
CA ALA A 118 -7.56 27.70 11.64
C ALA A 118 -6.22 27.66 10.87
N PRO A 119 -5.75 28.79 10.32
CA PRO A 119 -4.53 28.85 9.53
C PRO A 119 -3.24 28.92 10.38
N ASP A 120 -3.35 28.95 11.70
CA ASP A 120 -2.22 29.08 12.62
C ASP A 120 -1.20 27.95 12.45
N ASN A 121 0.08 28.29 12.62
CA ASN A 121 1.16 27.31 12.58
C ASN A 121 1.24 26.56 13.93
N PRO A 122 0.87 25.27 14.01
CA PRO A 122 0.95 24.53 15.27
C PRO A 122 2.39 24.36 15.76
N VAL A 123 3.38 24.34 14.86
CA VAL A 123 4.79 24.10 15.21
C VAL A 123 5.31 25.22 16.12
N ASP A 124 4.95 26.47 15.82
CA ASP A 124 5.34 27.63 16.61
C ASP A 124 4.46 27.86 17.85
N GLY A 125 3.30 27.19 17.92
CA GLY A 125 2.27 27.46 18.94
C GLY A 125 2.62 27.02 20.35
N VAL A 126 3.58 26.09 20.52
CA VAL A 126 4.05 25.62 21.84
C VAL A 126 5.58 25.61 21.86
N PRO A 127 6.24 26.23 22.87
CA PRO A 127 7.70 26.23 22.95
C PRO A 127 8.30 24.82 23.00
N PHE A 128 9.42 24.62 22.30
CA PHE A 128 10.13 23.33 22.25
C PHE A 128 10.41 22.74 23.65
N GLN A 129 10.88 23.56 24.59
CA GLN A 129 11.17 23.11 25.95
C GLN A 129 9.93 22.60 26.69
N ASP A 130 8.76 23.17 26.42
CA ASP A 130 7.51 22.77 27.06
C ASP A 130 6.99 21.47 26.47
N LYS A 131 7.16 21.26 25.15
CA LYS A 131 6.91 19.97 24.50
C LYS A 131 7.78 18.86 25.09
N VAL A 132 9.09 19.11 25.27
CA VAL A 132 10.01 18.12 25.87
C VAL A 132 9.64 17.83 27.32
N ARG A 133 9.38 18.85 28.14
CA ARG A 133 8.93 18.67 29.54
C ARG A 133 7.62 17.89 29.64
N LEU A 134 6.71 18.08 28.68
CA LEU A 134 5.48 17.31 28.62
C LEU A 134 5.78 15.82 28.35
N LEU A 135 6.60 15.51 27.34
CA LEU A 135 6.97 14.13 27.02
C LEU A 135 7.64 13.42 28.21
N GLU A 136 8.54 14.10 28.91
CA GLU A 136 9.18 13.61 30.14
C GLU A 136 8.14 13.34 31.25
N ARG A 137 7.19 14.26 31.45
CA ARG A 137 6.10 14.09 32.40
C ARG A 137 5.21 12.89 32.07
N MET A 138 4.93 12.67 30.78
CA MET A 138 4.14 11.53 30.31
C MET A 138 4.84 10.19 30.58
N ASP A 139 6.15 10.09 30.30
CA ASP A 139 6.95 8.90 30.63
C ASP A 139 6.93 8.61 32.15
N GLY A 140 7.21 9.63 32.97
CA GLY A 140 7.20 9.49 34.43
C GLY A 140 5.82 9.13 34.98
N PHE A 141 4.75 9.72 34.44
CA PHE A 141 3.38 9.39 34.80
C PHE A 141 3.05 7.93 34.47
N ALA A 142 3.30 7.49 33.23
CA ALA A 142 3.05 6.11 32.80
C ALA A 142 3.75 5.07 33.68
N ARG A 143 5.03 5.30 34.02
CA ARG A 143 5.80 4.41 34.92
C ARG A 143 5.29 4.42 36.36
N GLY A 144 4.68 5.51 36.80
CA GLY A 144 4.08 5.63 38.13
C GLY A 144 2.74 4.90 38.29
N LEU A 145 2.11 4.49 37.19
CA LEU A 145 0.79 3.85 37.22
C LEU A 145 0.82 2.35 37.53
N ASP A 146 1.83 1.62 37.08
CA ASP A 146 1.92 0.16 37.25
C ASP A 146 3.38 -0.32 37.24
N GLU A 147 3.76 -1.18 38.20
CA GLU A 147 5.12 -1.71 38.34
C GLU A 147 5.57 -2.61 37.18
N ARG A 148 4.62 -3.09 36.36
CA ARG A 148 4.90 -3.93 35.20
C ARG A 148 5.36 -3.13 33.98
N VAL A 149 5.24 -1.80 33.98
CA VAL A 149 5.69 -0.94 32.87
C VAL A 149 7.20 -1.04 32.70
N ARG A 150 7.65 -1.44 31.50
CA ARG A 150 9.07 -1.62 31.15
C ARG A 150 9.58 -0.56 30.18
N GLN A 151 8.77 -0.22 29.19
CA GLN A 151 9.12 0.79 28.20
C GLN A 151 7.94 1.72 27.97
N VAL A 152 8.24 2.99 27.83
CA VAL A 152 7.28 4.02 27.42
C VAL A 152 7.90 4.80 26.27
N SER A 153 7.14 4.92 25.19
CA SER A 153 7.49 5.74 24.03
C SER A 153 6.36 6.73 23.78
N VAL A 154 6.69 8.02 23.77
CA VAL A 154 5.74 9.11 23.55
C VAL A 154 6.25 9.97 22.40
N SER A 155 5.38 10.31 21.46
CA SER A 155 5.76 11.19 20.35
C SER A 155 4.75 12.29 20.10
N LEU A 156 5.26 13.48 19.79
CA LEU A 156 4.50 14.58 19.25
C LEU A 156 4.96 14.83 17.81
N SER A 157 4.02 14.96 16.90
CA SER A 157 4.27 15.38 15.52
C SER A 157 3.36 16.53 15.16
N GLY A 158 3.89 17.49 14.42
CA GLY A 158 3.20 18.71 14.01
C GLY A 158 3.58 19.05 12.59
N GLN A 159 2.63 19.57 11.84
CA GLN A 159 2.80 20.00 10.47
C GLN A 159 1.98 21.25 10.22
N TRP A 160 2.56 22.17 9.47
CA TRP A 160 1.89 23.30 8.86
C TRP A 160 2.18 23.30 7.38
N GLN A 161 1.13 23.16 6.56
CA GLN A 161 1.25 23.05 5.12
C GLN A 161 0.43 24.16 4.46
N VAL A 162 1.08 24.96 3.62
CA VAL A 162 0.43 25.97 2.78
C VAL A 162 0.46 25.47 1.35
N VAL A 163 -0.67 25.56 0.64
CA VAL A 163 -0.75 25.19 -0.77
C VAL A 163 -1.41 26.28 -1.59
N GLU A 164 -0.96 26.43 -2.83
CA GLU A 164 -1.63 27.23 -3.86
C GLU A 164 -1.70 26.44 -5.16
N ILE A 165 -2.89 26.42 -5.76
CA ILE A 165 -3.20 25.67 -6.97
C ILE A 165 -3.57 26.70 -8.02
N ILE A 166 -2.77 26.79 -9.09
CA ILE A 166 -2.96 27.75 -10.19
C ILE A 166 -3.34 26.98 -11.44
N ARG A 167 -4.45 27.38 -12.05
CA ARG A 167 -4.95 26.86 -13.34
C ARG A 167 -4.90 27.95 -14.40
N PRO A 168 -5.08 27.60 -15.68
CA PRO A 168 -5.16 28.59 -16.74
C PRO A 168 -6.25 29.66 -16.51
N ASN A 169 -6.04 30.83 -17.10
CA ASN A 169 -6.95 31.98 -17.06
C ASN A 169 -7.14 32.59 -15.66
N GLY A 170 -6.11 32.57 -14.81
CA GLY A 170 -6.10 33.25 -13.52
C GLY A 170 -6.90 32.57 -12.41
N VAL A 171 -7.37 31.34 -12.61
CA VAL A 171 -8.08 30.58 -11.58
C VAL A 171 -7.08 30.08 -10.55
N SER A 172 -7.28 30.41 -9.27
CA SER A 172 -6.47 29.88 -8.17
C SER A 172 -7.28 29.46 -6.95
N ALA A 173 -6.76 28.49 -6.21
CA ALA A 173 -7.31 28.02 -4.95
C ALA A 173 -6.17 27.85 -3.92
N ARG A 174 -6.45 28.10 -2.63
CA ARG A 174 -5.45 28.10 -1.56
C ARG A 174 -5.97 27.43 -0.31
N ASP A 175 -5.08 26.80 0.45
CA ASP A 175 -5.40 26.17 1.72
C ASP A 175 -4.22 26.27 2.70
N VAL A 176 -4.52 26.35 4.00
CA VAL A 176 -3.52 26.43 5.08
C VAL A 176 -3.86 25.38 6.13
N ARG A 177 -3.07 24.32 6.17
CA ARG A 177 -3.45 23.01 6.71
C ARG A 177 -2.59 22.68 7.92
N PRO A 178 -3.06 22.95 9.16
CA PRO A 178 -2.43 22.42 10.35
C PRO A 178 -2.70 20.90 10.45
N LEU A 179 -1.78 20.18 11.07
CA LEU A 179 -1.98 18.79 11.46
C LEU A 179 -1.08 18.46 12.65
N VAL A 180 -1.65 17.98 13.74
CA VAL A 180 -0.90 17.52 14.91
C VAL A 180 -1.33 16.12 15.31
N ARG A 181 -0.41 15.40 15.96
CA ARG A 181 -0.68 14.08 16.51
C ARG A 181 0.21 13.81 17.72
N LEU A 182 -0.42 13.32 18.80
CA LEU A 182 0.21 12.72 19.97
C LEU A 182 0.05 11.20 19.86
N ASN A 183 1.13 10.44 20.10
CA ASN A 183 1.05 8.99 20.27
C ASN A 183 1.74 8.57 21.56
N VAL A 184 1.17 7.56 22.21
CA VAL A 184 1.72 6.87 23.37
C VAL A 184 1.78 5.38 23.07
N SER A 185 2.91 4.75 23.40
CA SER A 185 3.09 3.30 23.41
C SER A 185 3.66 2.89 24.76
N VAL A 186 3.06 1.87 25.37
CA VAL A 186 3.49 1.30 26.66
C VAL A 186 3.71 -0.19 26.49
N VAL A 187 4.86 -0.67 26.96
CA VAL A 187 5.18 -2.09 27.04
C VAL A 187 5.16 -2.49 28.51
N THR A 188 4.37 -3.51 28.84
CA THR A 188 4.30 -4.12 30.16
C THR A 188 4.86 -5.54 30.13
N ALA A 189 5.36 -6.03 31.27
CA ALA A 189 5.91 -7.36 31.38
C ALA A 189 5.55 -8.06 32.69
N GLN A 190 5.26 -9.36 32.62
CA GLN A 190 5.04 -10.25 33.75
C GLN A 190 5.68 -11.61 33.48
N GLY A 191 6.67 -11.98 34.31
CA GLY A 191 7.52 -13.15 34.04
C GLY A 191 8.30 -12.96 32.73
N GLU A 192 8.23 -13.95 31.84
CA GLU A 192 8.84 -13.89 30.50
C GLU A 192 7.94 -13.22 29.45
N ARG A 193 6.67 -12.94 29.77
CA ARG A 193 5.72 -12.35 28.82
C ARG A 193 5.88 -10.84 28.79
N GLN A 194 5.91 -10.28 27.57
CA GLN A 194 5.84 -8.85 27.30
C GLN A 194 4.76 -8.57 26.28
N GLU A 195 4.01 -7.50 26.48
CA GLU A 195 2.97 -7.07 25.55
C GLU A 195 2.93 -5.54 25.48
N ALA A 196 2.46 -5.03 24.35
CA ALA A 196 2.38 -3.60 24.08
C ALA A 196 0.93 -3.14 23.94
N GLY A 197 0.70 -1.88 24.27
CA GLY A 197 -0.52 -1.16 23.98
C GLY A 197 -0.19 0.25 23.54
N SER A 198 -1.04 0.81 22.68
CA SER A 198 -0.81 2.13 22.09
C SER A 198 -2.12 2.88 21.93
N TYR A 199 -2.02 4.20 22.06
CA TYR A 199 -3.12 5.10 21.80
C TYR A 199 -2.58 6.39 21.19
N GLY A 200 -3.38 7.04 20.36
CA GLY A 200 -3.00 8.32 19.78
C GLY A 200 -4.22 9.19 19.53
N ILE A 201 -3.98 10.49 19.50
CA ILE A 201 -4.99 11.52 19.24
C ILE A 201 -4.39 12.58 18.33
N GLY A 202 -5.21 13.18 17.48
CA GLY A 202 -4.75 14.21 16.57
C GLY A 202 -5.85 14.79 15.70
N GLY A 203 -5.45 15.74 14.85
CA GLY A 203 -6.38 16.46 14.01
C GLY A 203 -5.75 17.72 13.43
N ARG A 204 -6.58 18.50 12.75
CA ARG A 204 -6.21 19.75 12.08
C ARG A 204 -6.45 20.94 12.98
N GLU A 205 -5.76 20.93 14.12
CA GLU A 205 -5.79 22.01 15.11
C GLU A 205 -4.39 22.21 15.70
N GLY A 206 -4.24 23.19 16.58
CA GLY A 206 -3.02 23.42 17.35
C GLY A 206 -2.76 22.32 18.39
N TYR A 207 -1.51 22.19 18.85
CA TYR A 207 -1.16 21.24 19.92
C TYR A 207 -2.01 21.42 21.17
N ALA A 208 -2.35 22.67 21.53
CA ALA A 208 -3.11 23.00 22.72
C ALA A 208 -4.42 22.21 22.86
N SER A 209 -5.07 21.84 21.74
CA SER A 209 -6.29 21.03 21.73
C SER A 209 -6.07 19.58 22.17
N PHE A 210 -4.84 19.04 22.04
CA PHE A 210 -4.54 17.63 22.28
C PHE A 210 -3.64 17.39 23.49
N ILE A 211 -2.89 18.39 23.95
CA ILE A 211 -1.92 18.25 25.05
C ILE A 211 -2.43 18.76 26.42
N THR A 212 -3.74 18.98 26.57
CA THR A 212 -4.34 19.26 27.88
C THR A 212 -4.10 18.09 28.84
N GLU A 213 -4.01 18.37 30.14
CA GLU A 213 -3.74 17.34 31.16
C GLU A 213 -4.66 16.13 31.09
N GLU A 214 -5.97 16.37 31.00
CA GLU A 214 -7.00 15.34 30.84
C GLU A 214 -6.73 14.43 29.64
N ARG A 215 -6.46 15.01 28.46
CA ARG A 215 -6.31 14.26 27.21
C ARG A 215 -5.02 13.43 27.15
N TRP A 216 -3.89 13.99 27.55
CA TRP A 216 -2.64 13.21 27.50
C TRP A 216 -2.63 12.13 28.59
N GLN A 217 -3.21 12.38 29.76
CA GLN A 217 -3.36 11.35 30.80
C GLN A 217 -4.29 10.24 30.31
N HIS A 218 -5.42 10.59 29.69
CA HIS A 218 -6.30 9.59 29.06
C HIS A 218 -5.55 8.75 28.03
N ALA A 219 -4.75 9.37 27.15
CA ALA A 219 -3.94 8.64 26.17
C ALA A 219 -2.94 7.66 26.81
N VAL A 220 -2.30 8.06 27.91
CA VAL A 220 -1.40 7.17 28.67
C VAL A 220 -2.17 6.03 29.33
N HIS A 221 -3.31 6.33 29.95
CA HIS A 221 -4.17 5.33 30.57
C HIS A 221 -4.64 4.30 29.55
N GLU A 222 -5.04 4.73 28.36
CA GLU A 222 -5.56 3.84 27.32
C GLU A 222 -4.47 2.95 26.72
N ALA A 223 -3.28 3.51 26.46
CA ALA A 223 -2.12 2.71 26.02
C ALA A 223 -1.71 1.67 27.08
N LEU A 224 -1.71 2.05 28.37
CA LEU A 224 -1.44 1.12 29.47
C LEU A 224 -2.53 0.06 29.60
N ARG A 225 -3.81 0.45 29.55
CA ARG A 225 -4.95 -0.47 29.62
C ARG A 225 -4.87 -1.52 28.53
N GLN A 226 -4.62 -1.11 27.27
CA GLN A 226 -4.46 -2.05 26.16
C GLN A 226 -3.26 -2.99 26.38
N SER A 227 -2.12 -2.49 26.85
CA SER A 227 -0.94 -3.32 27.15
C SER A 227 -1.25 -4.38 28.20
N LEU A 228 -1.95 -4.01 29.27
CA LEU A 228 -2.36 -4.92 30.34
C LEU A 228 -3.38 -5.96 29.88
N VAL A 229 -4.38 -5.54 29.09
CA VAL A 229 -5.34 -6.47 28.45
C VAL A 229 -4.62 -7.50 27.57
N ASN A 230 -3.64 -7.04 26.79
CA ASN A 230 -2.84 -7.92 25.95
C ASN A 230 -1.98 -8.87 26.79
N LEU A 231 -1.46 -8.42 27.94
CA LEU A 231 -0.69 -9.24 28.87
C LEU A 231 -1.51 -10.38 29.49
N ASP A 232 -2.81 -10.17 29.69
CA ASP A 232 -3.75 -11.16 30.21
C ASP A 232 -4.43 -12.01 29.11
N SER A 233 -4.13 -11.74 27.83
CA SER A 233 -4.83 -12.37 26.72
C SER A 233 -4.51 -13.86 26.54
N VAL A 234 -5.52 -14.62 26.12
CA VAL A 234 -5.42 -16.04 25.75
C VAL A 234 -5.31 -16.23 24.23
N PRO A 235 -4.92 -17.39 23.70
CA PRO A 235 -4.92 -17.64 22.25
C PRO A 235 -6.31 -17.39 21.62
N ALA A 236 -6.34 -16.67 20.49
CA ALA A 236 -7.60 -16.42 19.77
C ALA A 236 -8.14 -17.70 19.10
N PRO A 237 -9.47 -17.86 18.99
CA PRO A 237 -10.09 -18.94 18.24
C PRO A 237 -9.84 -18.80 16.74
N ALA A 238 -9.83 -19.93 16.03
CA ALA A 238 -9.64 -19.97 14.58
C ALA A 238 -10.92 -20.42 13.86
N GLY A 239 -11.16 -19.88 12.66
CA GLY A 239 -12.24 -20.29 11.78
C GLY A 239 -13.28 -19.20 11.54
N GLU A 240 -14.36 -19.55 10.86
CA GLU A 240 -15.47 -18.65 10.61
C GLU A 240 -16.35 -18.54 11.86
N MET A 241 -16.62 -17.31 12.31
CA MET A 241 -17.49 -17.04 13.46
C MET A 241 -18.11 -15.65 13.37
N ALA A 242 -19.10 -15.39 14.24
CA ALA A 242 -19.65 -14.07 14.41
C ALA A 242 -18.62 -13.14 15.07
N VAL A 243 -18.53 -11.91 14.57
CA VAL A 243 -17.66 -10.87 15.12
C VAL A 243 -18.45 -9.58 15.30
N VAL A 244 -18.44 -9.06 16.52
CA VAL A 244 -18.90 -7.71 16.83
C VAL A 244 -17.69 -6.78 16.73
N LEU A 245 -17.80 -5.75 15.91
CA LEU A 245 -16.79 -4.69 15.83
C LEU A 245 -17.27 -3.50 16.65
N GLY A 246 -16.40 -2.95 17.50
CA GLY A 246 -16.69 -1.73 18.24
C GLY A 246 -16.81 -0.49 17.34
N PRO A 247 -17.14 0.68 17.92
CA PRO A 247 -17.26 1.92 17.17
C PRO A 247 -15.89 2.57 16.93
N GLY A 248 -15.82 3.54 16.00
CA GLY A 248 -14.60 4.31 15.76
C GLY A 248 -13.58 3.61 14.85
N TRP A 249 -12.38 3.35 15.37
CA TRP A 249 -11.25 2.80 14.62
C TRP A 249 -11.51 1.46 13.91
N PRO A 250 -12.34 0.52 14.43
CA PRO A 250 -12.79 -0.66 13.69
C PRO A 250 -13.43 -0.37 12.32
N GLY A 251 -13.80 0.88 12.04
CA GLY A 251 -14.15 1.37 10.71
C GLY A 251 -13.05 1.17 9.65
N ILE A 252 -11.85 0.73 10.03
CA ILE A 252 -10.84 0.19 9.11
C ILE A 252 -11.41 -0.93 8.22
N LEU A 253 -12.43 -1.68 8.70
CA LEU A 253 -13.19 -2.59 7.85
C LEU A 253 -13.68 -1.88 6.59
N LEU A 254 -14.30 -0.71 6.73
CA LEU A 254 -14.86 0.04 5.60
C LEU A 254 -13.76 0.56 4.68
N HIS A 255 -12.64 1.02 5.26
CA HIS A 255 -11.48 1.50 4.52
C HIS A 255 -10.94 0.45 3.56
N GLU A 256 -10.73 -0.77 4.07
CA GLU A 256 -10.17 -1.87 3.29
C GLU A 256 -11.24 -2.57 2.43
N ALA A 257 -12.40 -2.91 2.99
CA ALA A 257 -13.42 -3.70 2.33
C ALA A 257 -14.07 -2.98 1.15
N ILE A 258 -14.27 -1.65 1.26
CA ILE A 258 -14.93 -0.89 0.20
C ILE A 258 -14.18 0.39 -0.18
N GLY A 259 -13.52 1.07 0.75
CA GLY A 259 -12.99 2.42 0.55
C GLY A 259 -12.09 2.50 -0.68
N HIS A 260 -10.99 1.75 -0.67
CA HIS A 260 -10.12 1.65 -1.86
C HIS A 260 -10.83 1.08 -3.09
N GLY A 261 -11.74 0.12 -2.91
CA GLY A 261 -12.54 -0.46 -3.99
C GLY A 261 -13.44 0.55 -4.70
N LEU A 262 -13.81 1.65 -4.05
CA LEU A 262 -14.69 2.71 -4.55
C LEU A 262 -13.95 3.99 -4.95
N GLU A 263 -12.62 3.96 -4.99
CA GLU A 263 -11.82 5.00 -5.64
C GLU A 263 -12.00 4.93 -7.18
N GLY A 264 -12.30 6.05 -7.81
CA GLY A 264 -12.79 6.12 -9.19
C GLY A 264 -11.78 5.67 -10.25
N ASP A 265 -10.48 5.71 -9.96
CA ASP A 265 -9.44 5.27 -10.88
C ASP A 265 -9.45 3.77 -11.14
N PHE A 266 -9.71 2.95 -10.12
CA PHE A 266 -9.84 1.50 -10.26
C PHE A 266 -11.15 1.10 -10.95
N ASN A 267 -12.24 1.82 -10.66
CA ASN A 267 -13.54 1.56 -11.28
C ASN A 267 -13.56 1.97 -12.75
N ARG A 268 -12.99 3.13 -13.10
CA ARG A 268 -12.82 3.56 -14.50
C ARG A 268 -11.98 2.57 -15.31
N LYS A 269 -10.94 1.99 -14.72
CA LYS A 269 -10.07 0.99 -15.37
C LYS A 269 -10.66 -0.43 -15.37
N GLY A 270 -11.80 -0.65 -14.70
CA GLY A 270 -12.42 -1.98 -14.59
C GLY A 270 -11.63 -2.98 -13.74
N THR A 271 -10.70 -2.53 -12.90
CA THR A 271 -9.84 -3.40 -12.08
C THR A 271 -10.36 -3.60 -10.66
N SER A 272 -11.32 -2.79 -10.22
CA SER A 272 -11.97 -2.96 -8.91
C SER A 272 -12.98 -4.10 -8.96
N ALA A 273 -13.09 -4.86 -7.86
CA ALA A 273 -14.19 -5.80 -7.65
C ALA A 273 -15.59 -5.14 -7.69
N PHE A 274 -15.67 -3.81 -7.52
CA PHE A 274 -16.91 -3.03 -7.59
C PHE A 274 -17.22 -2.48 -9.00
N ALA A 275 -16.33 -2.68 -9.97
CA ALA A 275 -16.52 -2.16 -11.31
C ALA A 275 -17.80 -2.74 -11.96
N GLY A 276 -18.67 -1.86 -12.45
CA GLY A 276 -19.94 -2.24 -13.07
C GLY A 276 -21.08 -2.58 -12.09
N LEU A 277 -20.86 -2.44 -10.78
CA LEU A 277 -21.89 -2.71 -9.75
C LEU A 277 -22.71 -1.47 -9.35
N MET A 278 -22.54 -0.33 -10.04
CA MET A 278 -23.29 0.89 -9.76
C MET A 278 -24.81 0.63 -9.80
N GLY A 279 -25.53 1.04 -8.75
CA GLY A 279 -26.96 0.79 -8.58
C GLY A 279 -27.32 -0.63 -8.11
N GLN A 280 -26.33 -1.49 -7.87
CA GLN A 280 -26.54 -2.85 -7.34
C GLN A 280 -26.36 -2.89 -5.82
N ARG A 281 -26.95 -3.90 -5.19
CA ARG A 281 -26.79 -4.16 -3.77
C ARG A 281 -25.44 -4.81 -3.50
N VAL A 282 -24.62 -4.14 -2.71
CA VAL A 282 -23.26 -4.58 -2.34
C VAL A 282 -23.06 -4.67 -0.81
N ALA A 283 -24.10 -4.36 -0.04
CA ALA A 283 -24.13 -4.50 1.41
C ALA A 283 -25.55 -4.85 1.90
N ALA A 284 -25.64 -5.26 3.17
CA ALA A 284 -26.92 -5.57 3.79
C ALA A 284 -27.87 -4.35 3.80
N PRO A 285 -29.20 -4.55 3.77
CA PRO A 285 -30.17 -3.47 3.98
C PRO A 285 -29.90 -2.69 5.27
N GLY A 286 -30.10 -1.38 5.23
CA GLY A 286 -29.79 -0.45 6.32
C GLY A 286 -28.35 0.06 6.34
N VAL A 287 -27.41 -0.59 5.65
CA VAL A 287 -26.00 -0.14 5.62
C VAL A 287 -25.84 1.07 4.71
N THR A 288 -25.44 2.20 5.28
CA THR A 288 -25.10 3.42 4.54
C THR A 288 -23.69 3.85 4.88
N VAL A 289 -22.83 4.04 3.86
CA VAL A 289 -21.42 4.41 4.02
C VAL A 289 -21.11 5.66 3.21
N VAL A 290 -20.40 6.60 3.83
CA VAL A 290 -20.03 7.88 3.24
C VAL A 290 -18.52 8.10 3.35
N ASP A 291 -17.97 8.88 2.42
CA ASP A 291 -16.67 9.53 2.56
C ASP A 291 -16.90 11.03 2.68
N ASP A 292 -16.55 11.62 3.83
CA ASP A 292 -16.88 13.00 4.16
C ASP A 292 -15.65 13.85 4.46
N GLY A 293 -15.25 14.67 3.49
CA GLY A 293 -14.09 15.56 3.65
C GLY A 293 -14.40 16.85 4.39
N THR A 294 -15.65 17.04 4.84
CA THR A 294 -16.18 18.32 5.30
C THR A 294 -16.26 18.47 6.82
N ILE A 295 -15.80 17.46 7.58
CA ILE A 295 -15.87 17.48 9.05
C ILE A 295 -14.80 18.43 9.61
N GLU A 296 -15.20 19.43 10.38
CA GLU A 296 -14.30 20.44 10.96
C GLU A 296 -13.22 19.81 11.87
N GLY A 297 -11.98 20.30 11.79
CA GLY A 297 -10.86 19.86 12.62
C GLY A 297 -10.38 18.42 12.42
N ARG A 298 -11.07 17.57 11.65
CA ARG A 298 -10.69 16.16 11.49
C ARG A 298 -9.45 15.98 10.63
N ARG A 299 -8.66 14.97 10.99
CA ARG A 299 -7.41 14.58 10.32
C ARG A 299 -7.57 14.33 8.82
N GLY A 300 -8.62 13.61 8.41
CA GLY A 300 -8.88 13.26 7.02
C GLY A 300 -9.48 14.38 6.16
N SER A 301 -10.04 15.42 6.80
CA SER A 301 -10.73 16.52 6.11
C SER A 301 -9.78 17.47 5.39
N LEU A 302 -10.29 18.16 4.38
CA LEU A 302 -9.59 19.23 3.67
C LEU A 302 -10.58 20.34 3.30
N THR A 303 -10.19 21.60 3.35
CA THR A 303 -11.08 22.68 2.87
C THR A 303 -11.26 22.57 1.35
N ILE A 304 -10.15 22.32 0.67
CA ILE A 304 -10.08 21.95 -0.75
C ILE A 304 -9.12 20.77 -0.91
N ASP A 305 -9.42 19.86 -1.83
CA ASP A 305 -8.48 18.81 -2.21
C ASP A 305 -7.25 19.38 -2.95
N ASP A 306 -6.32 18.52 -3.35
CA ASP A 306 -5.07 18.92 -4.01
C ASP A 306 -5.25 19.24 -5.50
N GLU A 307 -6.50 19.36 -5.94
CA GLU A 307 -6.94 19.87 -7.22
C GLU A 307 -7.80 21.15 -7.05
N GLY A 308 -7.99 21.64 -5.83
CA GLY A 308 -8.72 22.86 -5.55
C GLY A 308 -10.24 22.68 -5.54
N THR A 309 -10.73 21.45 -5.57
CA THR A 309 -12.15 21.13 -5.42
C THR A 309 -12.51 21.17 -3.93
N PRO A 310 -13.52 21.96 -3.52
CA PRO A 310 -14.03 21.88 -2.16
C PRO A 310 -14.44 20.44 -1.84
N THR A 311 -14.06 19.96 -0.67
CA THR A 311 -14.47 18.62 -0.23
C THR A 311 -15.98 18.53 -0.05
N SER A 312 -16.50 17.32 -0.18
CA SER A 312 -17.92 17.02 -0.03
C SER A 312 -18.15 15.79 0.87
N SER A 313 -19.40 15.57 1.24
CA SER A 313 -19.87 14.32 1.83
C SER A 313 -20.45 13.47 0.72
N THR A 314 -19.70 12.46 0.28
CA THR A 314 -20.06 11.59 -0.84
C THR A 314 -20.66 10.30 -0.30
N THR A 315 -21.95 10.07 -0.59
CA THR A 315 -22.59 8.78 -0.29
C THR A 315 -22.12 7.71 -1.26
N LEU A 316 -21.38 6.74 -0.73
CA LEU A 316 -20.81 5.64 -1.50
C LEU A 316 -21.78 4.46 -1.57
N ILE A 317 -22.39 4.12 -0.43
CA ILE A 317 -23.42 3.10 -0.32
C ILE A 317 -24.61 3.71 0.42
N GLU A 318 -25.82 3.54 -0.11
CA GLU A 318 -27.07 3.98 0.52
C GLU A 318 -28.03 2.79 0.63
N ASP A 319 -28.48 2.46 1.86
CA ASP A 319 -29.33 1.29 2.13
C ASP A 319 -28.82 0.00 1.45
N GLY A 320 -27.50 -0.20 1.49
CA GLY A 320 -26.80 -1.33 0.89
C GLY A 320 -26.62 -1.27 -0.62
N ILE A 321 -27.10 -0.24 -1.30
CA ILE A 321 -26.94 -0.02 -2.74
C ILE A 321 -25.71 0.85 -3.02
N LEU A 322 -24.86 0.43 -3.97
CA LEU A 322 -23.73 1.24 -4.44
C LEU A 322 -24.24 2.45 -5.24
N THR A 323 -23.98 3.66 -4.74
CA THR A 323 -24.50 4.93 -5.31
C THR A 323 -23.42 5.85 -5.84
N GLY A 324 -22.17 5.70 -5.40
CA GLY A 324 -21.11 6.66 -5.70
C GLY A 324 -19.71 6.08 -5.71
N TYR A 325 -18.81 6.81 -6.38
CA TYR A 325 -17.36 6.61 -6.32
C TYR A 325 -16.70 7.91 -5.87
N MET A 326 -15.55 7.80 -5.22
CA MET A 326 -14.69 8.95 -4.94
C MET A 326 -13.92 9.34 -6.20
N GLN A 327 -13.95 10.62 -6.57
CA GLN A 327 -13.39 11.11 -7.82
C GLN A 327 -12.36 12.22 -7.62
N ASP A 328 -11.29 12.14 -8.40
CA ASP A 328 -10.46 13.28 -8.80
C ASP A 328 -11.02 13.88 -10.11
N ARG A 329 -10.47 14.99 -10.60
CA ARG A 329 -10.96 15.64 -11.83
C ARG A 329 -10.74 14.80 -13.08
N LEU A 330 -9.63 14.05 -13.15
CA LEU A 330 -9.32 13.20 -14.29
C LEU A 330 -10.36 12.09 -14.46
N ASN A 331 -10.60 11.30 -13.42
CA ASN A 331 -11.50 10.15 -13.47
C ASN A 331 -12.95 10.62 -13.52
N ALA A 332 -13.33 11.70 -12.83
CA ALA A 332 -14.64 12.34 -13.00
C ALA A 332 -14.94 12.63 -14.47
N ARG A 333 -14.03 13.32 -15.18
CA ARG A 333 -14.21 13.64 -16.60
C ARG A 333 -14.36 12.38 -17.47
N LEU A 334 -13.49 11.40 -17.28
CA LEU A 334 -13.50 10.17 -18.07
C LEU A 334 -14.74 9.29 -17.81
N MET A 335 -15.32 9.38 -16.63
CA MET A 335 -16.54 8.66 -16.25
C MET A 335 -17.83 9.47 -16.46
N GLY A 336 -17.72 10.73 -16.92
CA GLY A 336 -18.88 11.63 -17.05
C GLY A 336 -19.54 11.99 -15.71
N GLN A 337 -18.75 12.00 -14.62
CA GLN A 337 -19.18 12.34 -13.26
C GLN A 337 -18.64 13.71 -12.82
N ALA A 338 -19.12 14.19 -11.68
CA ALA A 338 -18.58 15.39 -11.04
C ALA A 338 -17.37 15.01 -10.14
N PRO A 339 -16.36 15.90 -10.01
CA PRO A 339 -15.34 15.76 -8.96
C PRO A 339 -15.98 15.82 -7.57
N THR A 340 -15.48 15.04 -6.62
CA THR A 340 -16.08 14.90 -5.28
C THR A 340 -15.23 15.52 -4.17
N GLY A 341 -14.08 16.11 -4.52
CA GLY A 341 -13.10 16.61 -3.54
C GLY A 341 -12.19 15.52 -2.97
N ASN A 342 -11.91 14.49 -3.78
CA ASN A 342 -11.07 13.35 -3.41
C ASN A 342 -9.76 13.29 -4.22
N GLY A 343 -9.44 14.31 -5.02
CA GLY A 343 -8.17 14.40 -5.76
C GLY A 343 -7.02 14.79 -4.85
N ARG A 344 -6.38 13.80 -4.22
CA ARG A 344 -5.33 14.04 -3.20
C ARG A 344 -3.96 13.55 -3.63
N ARG A 345 -2.91 14.24 -3.18
CA ARG A 345 -1.49 13.90 -3.39
C ARG A 345 -0.71 13.98 -2.07
N GLU A 346 0.39 13.26 -1.96
CA GLU A 346 1.25 13.33 -0.77
C GLU A 346 2.00 14.67 -0.67
N SER A 347 2.51 15.19 -1.78
CA SER A 347 3.28 16.44 -1.86
C SER A 347 3.32 16.99 -3.29
N TYR A 348 3.97 18.14 -3.49
CA TYR A 348 4.21 18.72 -4.82
C TYR A 348 4.93 17.78 -5.80
N ALA A 349 5.66 16.78 -5.28
CA ALA A 349 6.41 15.82 -6.09
C ALA A 349 5.56 14.64 -6.59
N HIS A 350 4.26 14.63 -6.29
CA HIS A 350 3.37 13.50 -6.56
C HIS A 350 2.13 13.89 -7.36
N GLN A 351 1.66 12.97 -8.21
CA GLN A 351 0.39 13.14 -8.93
C GLN A 351 -0.79 12.94 -7.98
N PRO A 352 -1.86 13.74 -8.11
CA PRO A 352 -3.10 13.49 -7.40
C PRO A 352 -3.80 12.26 -8.00
N MET A 353 -4.59 11.59 -7.16
CA MET A 353 -5.48 10.50 -7.55
C MET A 353 -6.71 10.49 -6.63
N PRO A 354 -7.78 9.75 -6.95
CA PRO A 354 -8.89 9.60 -6.03
C PRO A 354 -8.42 8.91 -4.74
N ARG A 355 -8.68 9.55 -3.60
CA ARG A 355 -8.31 9.12 -2.24
C ARG A 355 -9.41 9.45 -1.24
N MET A 356 -9.60 8.56 -0.26
CA MET A 356 -10.49 8.77 0.89
C MET A 356 -10.15 10.02 1.70
N THR A 357 -11.13 10.53 2.44
CA THR A 357 -11.01 11.58 3.45
C THR A 357 -11.34 11.02 4.83
N ASN A 358 -12.60 11.07 5.28
CA ASN A 358 -13.11 10.38 6.47
C ASN A 358 -14.20 9.39 6.03
N THR A 359 -13.89 8.11 5.99
CA THR A 359 -14.80 7.07 5.49
C THR A 359 -15.51 6.37 6.65
N TYR A 360 -16.83 6.46 6.73
CA TYR A 360 -17.58 5.89 7.85
C TYR A 360 -19.00 5.41 7.52
N MET A 361 -19.48 4.45 8.31
CA MET A 361 -20.87 3.96 8.26
C MET A 361 -21.76 4.84 9.14
N LEU A 362 -22.97 5.17 8.68
CA LEU A 362 -23.95 5.89 9.49
C LEU A 362 -24.51 5.00 10.62
N ALA A 363 -24.94 5.63 11.71
CA ALA A 363 -25.57 4.95 12.84
C ALA A 363 -26.90 4.29 12.45
N GLY A 364 -27.14 3.09 12.96
CA GLY A 364 -28.43 2.41 12.95
C GLY A 364 -29.24 2.72 14.21
N ASP A 365 -30.15 1.82 14.57
CA ASP A 365 -31.06 1.96 15.71
C ASP A 365 -30.80 0.98 16.85
N ALA A 366 -29.97 -0.05 16.64
CA ALA A 366 -29.70 -1.07 17.65
C ALA A 366 -28.88 -0.52 18.82
N ASP A 367 -29.19 -0.98 20.04
CA ASP A 367 -28.35 -0.75 21.22
C ASP A 367 -27.09 -1.64 21.11
N PRO A 368 -25.87 -1.10 21.24
CA PRO A 368 -24.63 -1.88 21.23
C PRO A 368 -24.64 -3.05 22.22
N ALA A 369 -25.30 -2.90 23.37
CA ALA A 369 -25.46 -3.97 24.35
C ALA A 369 -26.31 -5.13 23.81
N ASP A 370 -27.36 -4.83 23.03
CA ASP A 370 -28.20 -5.84 22.38
C ASP A 370 -27.45 -6.54 21.25
N ILE A 371 -26.61 -5.80 20.50
CA ILE A 371 -25.73 -6.39 19.48
C ILE A 371 -24.80 -7.42 20.12
N LEU A 372 -24.15 -7.06 21.22
CA LEU A 372 -23.27 -7.96 21.96
C LEU A 372 -24.04 -9.17 22.52
N ALA A 373 -25.19 -8.93 23.14
CA ALA A 373 -26.03 -9.98 23.73
C ALA A 373 -26.57 -10.98 22.69
N SER A 374 -26.66 -10.57 21.43
CA SER A 374 -27.15 -11.41 20.33
C SER A 374 -26.18 -12.51 19.88
N VAL A 375 -24.92 -12.46 20.32
CA VAL A 375 -23.86 -13.39 19.89
C VAL A 375 -23.64 -14.48 20.94
N ASP A 376 -23.97 -15.73 20.60
CA ASP A 376 -23.78 -16.87 21.50
C ASP A 376 -22.30 -17.26 21.62
N LYS A 377 -21.57 -17.31 20.50
CA LYS A 377 -20.13 -17.54 20.47
C LYS A 377 -19.46 -16.75 19.36
N GLY A 378 -18.45 -15.96 19.69
CA GLY A 378 -17.78 -15.11 18.70
C GLY A 378 -16.66 -14.26 19.30
N LEU A 379 -16.33 -13.17 18.63
CA LEU A 379 -15.38 -12.16 19.12
C LEU A 379 -16.00 -10.77 19.18
N TYR A 380 -15.60 -10.00 20.19
CA TYR A 380 -15.76 -8.55 20.22
C TYR A 380 -14.40 -7.91 19.96
N ALA A 381 -14.23 -7.26 18.81
CA ALA A 381 -12.97 -6.63 18.42
C ALA A 381 -13.09 -5.10 18.50
N VAL A 382 -12.25 -4.50 19.33
CA VAL A 382 -12.36 -3.08 19.75
C VAL A 382 -11.28 -2.22 19.10
N SER A 383 -10.11 -2.80 18.85
CA SER A 383 -8.99 -2.09 18.27
C SER A 383 -8.21 -2.96 17.30
N PHE A 384 -7.58 -2.28 16.34
CA PHE A 384 -6.91 -2.89 15.19
C PHE A 384 -5.57 -2.22 14.95
N GLY A 385 -4.67 -2.96 14.32
CA GLY A 385 -3.46 -2.41 13.72
C GLY A 385 -3.77 -1.79 12.36
N GLY A 386 -2.85 -1.97 11.41
CA GLY A 386 -3.12 -1.68 10.00
C GLY A 386 -3.89 -2.79 9.30
N GLY A 387 -4.34 -2.49 8.08
CA GLY A 387 -4.98 -3.43 7.15
C GLY A 387 -4.32 -3.38 5.78
N GLN A 388 -4.70 -4.33 4.94
CA GLN A 388 -4.36 -4.35 3.51
C GLN A 388 -5.48 -5.00 2.71
N VAL A 389 -5.76 -4.44 1.53
CA VAL A 389 -6.69 -4.98 0.55
C VAL A 389 -6.03 -5.25 -0.81
N ASP A 390 -6.40 -6.37 -1.44
CA ASP A 390 -6.29 -6.55 -2.88
C ASP A 390 -7.63 -6.18 -3.53
N ILE A 391 -7.68 -4.97 -4.08
CA ILE A 391 -8.86 -4.39 -4.73
C ILE A 391 -9.39 -5.21 -5.92
N THR A 392 -8.57 -6.07 -6.53
CA THR A 392 -8.96 -6.86 -7.72
C THR A 392 -9.76 -8.07 -7.30
N SER A 393 -9.24 -8.81 -6.31
CA SER A 393 -9.95 -9.96 -5.74
C SER A 393 -10.98 -9.56 -4.69
N GLY A 394 -10.91 -8.33 -4.17
CA GLY A 394 -11.69 -7.83 -3.04
C GLY A 394 -11.23 -8.37 -1.69
N LYS A 395 -10.16 -9.17 -1.62
CA LYS A 395 -9.72 -9.77 -0.35
C LYS A 395 -9.02 -8.74 0.54
N PHE A 396 -9.39 -8.69 1.81
CA PHE A 396 -8.74 -7.85 2.80
C PHE A 396 -8.29 -8.65 4.02
N VAL A 397 -7.30 -8.12 4.71
CA VAL A 397 -6.84 -8.60 6.03
C VAL A 397 -6.52 -7.42 6.92
N PHE A 398 -6.91 -7.50 8.19
CA PHE A 398 -6.46 -6.57 9.23
C PHE A 398 -6.37 -7.30 10.57
N SER A 399 -5.48 -6.85 11.45
CA SER A 399 -5.15 -7.56 12.69
C SER A 399 -5.72 -6.84 13.90
N CYS A 400 -6.47 -7.56 14.75
CA CYS A 400 -6.93 -7.04 16.03
C CYS A 400 -5.71 -6.76 16.93
N THR A 401 -5.66 -5.57 17.52
CA THR A 401 -4.74 -5.23 18.62
C THR A 401 -5.41 -5.34 19.98
N GLU A 402 -6.75 -5.47 19.99
CA GLU A 402 -7.55 -5.79 21.16
C GLU A 402 -8.87 -6.46 20.76
N ALA A 403 -9.12 -7.65 21.32
CA ALA A 403 -10.38 -8.36 21.14
C ALA A 403 -10.69 -9.25 22.35
N TYR A 404 -11.94 -9.66 22.49
CA TYR A 404 -12.47 -10.47 23.58
C TYR A 404 -13.31 -11.61 23.02
N LEU A 405 -13.31 -12.77 23.69
CA LEU A 405 -14.31 -13.80 23.43
C LEU A 405 -15.70 -13.27 23.77
N ILE A 406 -16.71 -13.68 23.01
CA ILE A 406 -18.12 -13.56 23.40
C ILE A 406 -18.64 -14.97 23.66
N GLU A 407 -19.24 -15.19 24.83
CA GLU A 407 -19.90 -16.44 25.21
C GLU A 407 -21.26 -16.14 25.86
N ASN A 408 -22.34 -16.71 25.31
CA ASN A 408 -23.72 -16.51 25.73
C ASN A 408 -24.08 -15.01 25.85
N GLY A 409 -23.68 -14.21 24.86
CA GLY A 409 -23.96 -12.77 24.82
C GLY A 409 -23.16 -11.92 25.83
N ARG A 410 -22.07 -12.46 26.40
CA ARG A 410 -21.24 -11.76 27.39
C ARG A 410 -19.78 -11.76 27.00
N LEU A 411 -19.06 -10.69 27.36
CA LEU A 411 -17.62 -10.62 27.20
C LEU A 411 -16.93 -11.63 28.12
N GLY A 412 -16.07 -12.44 27.51
CA GLY A 412 -15.16 -13.37 28.15
C GLY A 412 -13.73 -12.82 28.19
N PRO A 413 -12.73 -13.72 28.28
CA PRO A 413 -11.32 -13.34 28.31
C PRO A 413 -10.86 -12.58 27.05
N PRO A 414 -9.87 -11.67 27.19
CA PRO A 414 -9.23 -11.05 26.03
C PRO A 414 -8.45 -12.08 25.23
N VAL A 415 -8.38 -11.90 23.91
CA VAL A 415 -7.66 -12.79 22.99
C VAL A 415 -6.49 -12.10 22.32
N LYS A 416 -5.42 -12.85 22.10
CA LYS A 416 -4.21 -12.38 21.45
C LYS A 416 -4.45 -12.15 19.97
N GLY A 417 -3.91 -11.03 19.45
CA GLY A 417 -4.20 -10.48 18.13
C GLY A 417 -4.52 -11.50 17.04
N ALA A 418 -5.73 -11.41 16.51
CA ALA A 418 -6.25 -12.28 15.46
C ALA A 418 -6.38 -11.49 14.15
N ALA A 419 -6.01 -12.11 13.03
CA ALA A 419 -6.28 -11.55 11.72
C ALA A 419 -7.74 -11.78 11.34
N LEU A 420 -8.46 -10.73 10.95
CA LEU A 420 -9.76 -10.87 10.30
C LEU A 420 -9.55 -10.87 8.79
N ILE A 421 -10.04 -11.91 8.13
CA ILE A 421 -9.89 -12.11 6.69
C ILE A 421 -11.27 -12.17 6.07
N GLY A 422 -11.45 -11.40 5.01
CA GLY A 422 -12.73 -11.33 4.30
C GLY A 422 -12.59 -10.92 2.85
N ASN A 423 -13.73 -10.82 2.19
CA ASN A 423 -13.88 -10.27 0.85
C ASN A 423 -14.78 -9.03 0.94
N GLY A 424 -14.39 -7.92 0.34
CA GLY A 424 -15.05 -6.63 0.43
C GLY A 424 -16.54 -6.65 0.06
N PRO A 425 -16.87 -6.97 -1.21
CA PRO A 425 -18.24 -7.16 -1.66
C PRO A 425 -19.08 -8.10 -0.79
N ASP A 426 -18.48 -9.17 -0.25
CA ASP A 426 -19.23 -10.13 0.57
C ASP A 426 -19.37 -9.69 2.03
N ALA A 427 -18.36 -9.06 2.63
CA ALA A 427 -18.29 -8.81 4.07
C ALA A 427 -19.42 -7.90 4.55
N LEU A 428 -19.75 -6.85 3.80
CA LEU A 428 -20.84 -5.95 4.18
C LEU A 428 -22.23 -6.55 3.98
N THR A 429 -22.37 -7.62 3.18
CA THR A 429 -23.64 -8.36 3.08
C THR A 429 -23.92 -9.22 4.31
N ARG A 430 -22.89 -9.47 5.13
CA ARG A 430 -22.97 -10.24 6.38
C ARG A 430 -23.19 -9.36 7.61
N VAL A 431 -23.39 -8.05 7.43
CA VAL A 431 -23.77 -7.14 8.51
C VAL A 431 -25.24 -7.37 8.84
N SER A 432 -25.54 -7.79 10.07
CA SER A 432 -26.91 -8.09 10.50
C SER A 432 -27.48 -7.10 11.50
N MET A 433 -26.63 -6.36 12.20
CA MET A 433 -27.02 -5.30 13.13
C MET A 433 -26.05 -4.12 13.05
N VAL A 434 -26.60 -2.90 13.14
CA VAL A 434 -25.86 -1.63 13.12
C VAL A 434 -26.30 -0.80 14.33
N GLY A 435 -25.33 -0.44 15.17
CA GLY A 435 -25.54 0.26 16.43
C GLY A 435 -25.84 1.74 16.27
N ASN A 436 -26.34 2.36 17.34
CA ASN A 436 -26.65 3.78 17.43
C ASN A 436 -25.49 4.66 17.97
N ASP A 437 -24.30 4.09 18.12
CA ASP A 437 -23.12 4.63 18.80
C ASP A 437 -21.98 4.98 17.83
N LEU A 438 -22.28 5.69 16.74
CA LEU A 438 -21.26 6.07 15.76
C LEU A 438 -20.14 6.91 16.39
N GLU A 439 -18.91 6.41 16.26
CA GLU A 439 -17.69 7.17 16.51
C GLU A 439 -16.77 7.16 15.27
N LEU A 440 -15.91 8.18 15.18
CA LEU A 440 -14.78 8.21 14.25
C LEU A 440 -13.49 8.04 15.03
N ASP A 441 -12.43 7.60 14.35
CA ASP A 441 -11.11 7.45 14.95
C ASP A 441 -10.59 8.75 15.59
N PRO A 442 -9.69 8.64 16.58
CA PRO A 442 -9.18 9.79 17.32
C PRO A 442 -8.20 10.67 16.53
N GLY A 443 -8.02 10.43 15.23
CA GLY A 443 -7.15 11.22 14.35
C GLY A 443 -5.76 10.63 14.21
N ILE A 444 -5.68 9.34 13.92
CA ILE A 444 -4.41 8.59 13.78
C ILE A 444 -4.20 7.97 12.41
N GLY A 445 -5.24 7.88 11.58
CA GLY A 445 -5.22 7.20 10.29
C GLY A 445 -4.22 7.76 9.27
N THR A 446 -3.49 6.87 8.61
CA THR A 446 -2.67 7.18 7.44
C THR A 446 -2.89 6.09 6.40
N CYS A 447 -3.29 6.49 5.19
CA CYS A 447 -3.61 5.58 4.09
C CYS A 447 -2.50 5.60 3.05
N GLY A 448 -2.06 4.42 2.58
CA GLY A 448 -1.05 4.25 1.54
C GLY A 448 -1.67 3.79 0.22
N LYS A 449 -1.39 4.47 -0.89
CA LYS A 449 -1.77 4.04 -2.25
C LYS A 449 -0.70 4.43 -3.26
N GLN A 450 -0.24 3.48 -4.07
CA GLN A 450 0.82 3.68 -5.08
C GLN A 450 2.07 4.40 -4.50
N GLY A 451 2.46 4.03 -3.28
CA GLY A 451 3.61 4.62 -2.60
C GLY A 451 3.34 5.98 -1.92
N GLN A 452 2.12 6.53 -2.01
CA GLN A 452 1.76 7.81 -1.40
C GLN A 452 0.97 7.65 -0.09
N GLY A 453 1.45 8.26 0.99
CA GLY A 453 0.80 8.36 2.29
C GLY A 453 -0.01 9.65 2.46
N VAL A 454 -1.29 9.55 2.83
CA VAL A 454 -2.13 10.72 3.15
C VAL A 454 -2.89 10.52 4.47
N PRO A 455 -3.13 11.59 5.27
CA PRO A 455 -3.94 11.50 6.48
C PRO A 455 -5.40 11.21 6.11
N VAL A 456 -6.00 10.24 6.80
CA VAL A 456 -7.41 9.84 6.61
C VAL A 456 -8.08 9.66 7.97
N GLY A 457 -9.40 9.63 7.97
CA GLY A 457 -10.20 9.17 9.10
C GLY A 457 -11.02 7.94 8.74
N VAL A 458 -11.38 7.14 9.74
CA VAL A 458 -12.31 6.01 9.61
C VAL A 458 -13.34 6.07 10.73
N GLY A 459 -14.51 5.47 10.53
CA GLY A 459 -15.52 5.41 11.59
C GLY A 459 -16.60 4.38 11.32
N GLN A 460 -17.27 3.96 12.37
CA GLN A 460 -18.50 3.15 12.31
C GLN A 460 -19.15 3.16 13.70
N PRO A 461 -20.45 2.85 13.80
CA PRO A 461 -21.03 2.38 15.05
C PRO A 461 -20.56 0.96 15.37
N THR A 462 -20.96 0.45 16.53
CA THR A 462 -20.86 -0.98 16.81
C THR A 462 -21.64 -1.76 15.75
N ILE A 463 -21.04 -2.77 15.12
CA ILE A 463 -21.72 -3.62 14.14
C ILE A 463 -21.52 -5.11 14.44
N ARG A 464 -22.48 -5.93 14.02
CA ARG A 464 -22.34 -7.38 14.02
C ARG A 464 -22.15 -7.90 12.59
N LEU A 465 -21.05 -8.62 12.39
CA LEU A 465 -20.82 -9.50 11.25
C LEU A 465 -21.22 -10.92 11.64
N ASP A 466 -22.15 -11.54 10.93
CA ASP A 466 -22.64 -12.88 11.26
C ASP A 466 -21.58 -13.96 11.07
N ALA A 467 -20.66 -13.76 10.11
CA ALA A 467 -19.63 -14.75 9.79
C ALA A 467 -18.45 -14.08 9.10
N ILE A 468 -17.28 -14.07 9.75
CA ILE A 468 -15.99 -13.68 9.14
C ILE A 468 -14.90 -14.64 9.61
N THR A 469 -13.86 -14.82 8.79
CA THR A 469 -12.76 -15.73 9.13
C THR A 469 -11.81 -15.05 10.12
N VAL A 470 -11.61 -15.69 11.26
CA VAL A 470 -10.66 -15.31 12.31
C VAL A 470 -9.44 -16.22 12.24
N GLY A 471 -8.26 -15.63 12.06
CA GLY A 471 -6.97 -16.31 12.05
C GLY A 471 -6.35 -16.40 13.46
N GLY A 472 -6.96 -17.19 14.35
CA GLY A 472 -6.43 -17.47 15.68
C GLY A 472 -5.55 -18.72 15.78
N THR A 473 -5.02 -19.00 16.97
CA THR A 473 -4.08 -20.11 17.25
C THR A 473 -4.61 -21.11 18.28
N ALA A 474 -5.78 -20.88 18.89
CA ALA A 474 -6.40 -21.82 19.82
C ALA A 474 -6.89 -23.07 19.07
N ALA A 475 -6.42 -24.24 19.48
CA ALA A 475 -6.92 -25.52 18.98
C ALA A 475 -8.36 -25.75 19.49
N GLY A 476 -9.34 -25.61 18.60
CA GLY A 476 -10.75 -25.90 18.92
C GLY A 476 -11.14 -27.35 18.61
N ASP A 477 -11.70 -28.04 19.61
CA ASP A 477 -12.38 -29.34 19.50
C ASP A 477 -13.70 -29.21 18.71
N SER A 478 -13.61 -29.08 17.40
CA SER A 478 -14.62 -29.56 16.48
C SER A 478 -13.97 -29.68 15.11
N PRO A 479 -14.07 -30.84 14.44
CA PRO A 479 -13.54 -30.97 13.10
C PRO A 479 -14.39 -30.09 12.20
N MET A 480 -13.86 -28.92 11.84
CA MET A 480 -14.14 -28.35 10.54
C MET A 480 -14.05 -29.50 9.52
N PRO A 481 -14.96 -29.61 8.55
CA PRO A 481 -14.59 -30.31 7.33
C PRO A 481 -13.37 -29.56 6.81
N ARG A 482 -12.19 -30.10 7.12
CA ARG A 482 -10.96 -29.77 6.45
C ARG A 482 -11.28 -30.02 4.98
N GLU A 483 -11.53 -28.98 4.20
CA GLU A 483 -10.82 -28.97 2.94
C GLU A 483 -9.35 -29.01 3.36
N THR A 484 -8.79 -30.22 3.26
CA THR A 484 -7.40 -30.48 3.57
C THR A 484 -6.59 -29.60 2.64
N VAL A 485 -6.20 -28.40 3.08
CA VAL A 485 -5.02 -27.74 2.54
C VAL A 485 -3.87 -28.61 3.02
N ARG A 486 -3.51 -29.56 2.17
CA ARG A 486 -2.31 -30.37 2.35
C ARG A 486 -1.13 -29.39 2.30
N PRO A 487 -0.08 -29.60 3.12
CA PRO A 487 1.13 -28.79 3.01
C PRO A 487 1.63 -28.83 1.55
N PRO A 488 2.17 -27.74 1.01
CA PRO A 488 2.59 -27.68 -0.39
C PRO A 488 3.54 -28.84 -0.71
N ARG A 489 3.22 -29.57 -1.77
CA ARG A 489 3.94 -30.79 -2.17
C ARG A 489 4.90 -30.54 -3.34
N LEU A 490 4.92 -29.34 -3.90
CA LEU A 490 5.77 -28.95 -5.02
C LEU A 490 6.45 -27.60 -4.73
N ILE A 491 7.76 -27.51 -4.98
CA ILE A 491 8.48 -26.22 -5.06
C ILE A 491 8.90 -25.98 -6.50
N LEU A 492 8.44 -24.87 -7.06
CA LEU A 492 8.79 -24.36 -8.37
C LEU A 492 9.88 -23.27 -8.18
N PHE A 493 11.08 -23.53 -8.67
CA PHE A 493 12.22 -22.63 -8.50
C PHE A 493 12.39 -21.74 -9.73
N ASP A 494 12.75 -20.47 -9.51
CA ASP A 494 13.51 -19.72 -10.50
C ASP A 494 14.97 -20.18 -10.59
N MET A 495 15.63 -19.90 -11.72
CA MET A 495 17.04 -20.23 -11.94
C MET A 495 17.99 -19.09 -11.53
N ASP A 496 17.82 -17.92 -12.15
CA ASP A 496 18.80 -16.82 -12.17
C ASP A 496 18.59 -15.92 -10.95
N GLY A 497 19.39 -16.09 -9.91
CA GLY A 497 19.26 -15.37 -8.63
C GLY A 497 18.99 -16.33 -7.46
N VAL A 498 18.28 -17.44 -7.73
CA VAL A 498 17.86 -18.45 -6.75
C VAL A 498 18.73 -19.71 -6.76
N LEU A 499 18.81 -20.44 -7.88
CA LEU A 499 19.62 -21.67 -8.00
C LEU A 499 21.08 -21.37 -8.36
N CYS A 500 21.32 -20.27 -9.07
CA CYS A 500 22.65 -19.71 -9.32
C CYS A 500 22.68 -18.20 -9.10
N ARG A 501 23.88 -17.66 -8.94
CA ARG A 501 24.14 -16.24 -9.13
C ARG A 501 24.31 -15.96 -10.62
N TYR A 502 23.69 -14.88 -11.09
CA TYR A 502 23.82 -14.42 -12.46
C TYR A 502 24.52 -13.05 -12.50
N ASP A 503 25.64 -12.97 -13.21
CA ASP A 503 26.44 -11.75 -13.38
C ASP A 503 26.38 -11.28 -14.84
N LEU A 504 25.49 -10.34 -15.11
CA LEU A 504 25.35 -9.76 -16.45
C LEU A 504 26.64 -9.05 -16.89
N SER A 505 27.34 -8.35 -15.99
CA SER A 505 28.58 -7.65 -16.32
C SER A 505 29.62 -8.62 -16.85
N ARG A 506 29.76 -9.78 -16.20
CA ARG A 506 30.67 -10.83 -16.68
C ARG A 506 30.26 -11.41 -18.03
N ARG A 507 28.96 -11.57 -18.29
CA ARG A 507 28.45 -12.00 -19.61
C ARG A 507 28.86 -10.99 -20.70
N LEU A 508 28.67 -9.70 -20.42
CA LEU A 508 28.97 -8.62 -21.36
C LEU A 508 30.48 -8.53 -21.66
N GLU A 509 31.34 -8.72 -20.66
CA GLU A 509 32.80 -8.76 -20.84
C GLU A 509 33.23 -9.89 -21.80
N VAL A 510 32.67 -11.08 -21.65
CA VAL A 510 33.02 -12.21 -22.53
C VAL A 510 32.50 -11.98 -23.94
N LEU A 511 31.27 -11.45 -24.10
CA LEU A 511 30.72 -11.10 -25.41
C LEU A 511 31.50 -9.98 -26.10
N ALA A 512 32.02 -9.01 -25.34
CA ALA A 512 32.89 -7.95 -25.85
C ALA A 512 34.20 -8.53 -26.44
N GLY A 513 34.73 -9.58 -25.80
CA GLY A 513 35.90 -10.30 -26.31
C GLY A 513 35.72 -10.92 -27.70
N PHE A 514 34.49 -11.26 -28.10
CA PHE A 514 34.19 -11.83 -29.42
C PHE A 514 33.77 -10.79 -30.46
N SER A 515 32.92 -9.83 -30.07
CA SER A 515 32.29 -8.88 -30.99
C SER A 515 33.05 -7.56 -31.20
N ALA A 516 34.11 -7.32 -30.42
CA ALA A 516 34.85 -6.04 -30.39
C ALA A 516 34.00 -4.80 -30.04
N LEU A 517 32.76 -5.00 -29.54
CA LEU A 517 31.91 -3.95 -28.99
C LEU A 517 32.19 -3.74 -27.51
N ALA A 518 32.01 -2.50 -27.03
CA ALA A 518 32.08 -2.23 -25.59
C ALA A 518 30.91 -2.90 -24.84
N PRO A 519 31.09 -3.37 -23.59
CA PRO A 519 30.02 -3.99 -22.79
C PRO A 519 28.72 -3.17 -22.71
N ALA A 520 28.81 -1.85 -22.58
CA ALA A 520 27.65 -0.95 -22.53
C ALA A 520 26.86 -0.95 -23.84
N GLU A 521 27.55 -1.04 -24.98
CA GLU A 521 26.91 -1.06 -26.29
C GLU A 521 26.23 -2.41 -26.56
N ILE A 522 26.86 -3.51 -26.14
CA ILE A 522 26.26 -4.85 -26.17
C ILE A 522 24.97 -4.87 -25.34
N LYS A 523 25.01 -4.30 -24.12
CA LYS A 523 23.84 -4.17 -23.25
C LYS A 523 22.72 -3.37 -23.93
N ALA A 524 23.05 -2.23 -24.54
CA ALA A 524 22.09 -1.39 -25.23
C ALA A 524 21.40 -2.14 -26.40
N ARG A 525 22.19 -2.87 -27.19
CA ARG A 525 21.69 -3.56 -28.40
C ARG A 525 20.85 -4.79 -28.12
N LEU A 526 21.11 -5.51 -27.01
CA LEU A 526 20.46 -6.79 -26.70
C LEU A 526 19.47 -6.72 -25.53
N TRP A 527 19.79 -6.01 -24.45
CA TRP A 527 18.93 -5.91 -23.27
C TRP A 527 18.05 -4.66 -23.32
N ASP A 528 18.65 -3.47 -23.46
CA ASP A 528 17.88 -2.22 -23.36
C ASP A 528 16.98 -1.99 -24.58
N SER A 529 17.29 -2.63 -25.71
CA SER A 529 16.44 -2.66 -26.90
C SER A 529 15.20 -3.54 -26.77
N GLY A 530 15.09 -4.33 -25.69
CA GLY A 530 14.02 -5.29 -25.48
C GLY A 530 14.18 -6.61 -26.25
N PHE A 531 15.32 -6.86 -26.91
CA PHE A 531 15.54 -8.09 -27.68
C PHE A 531 15.53 -9.36 -26.80
N GLU A 532 16.30 -9.41 -25.72
CA GLU A 532 16.30 -10.56 -24.79
C GLU A 532 14.91 -10.74 -24.18
N ASN A 533 14.25 -9.64 -23.78
CA ASN A 533 12.90 -9.67 -23.23
C ASN A 533 11.87 -10.27 -24.21
N ALA A 534 12.00 -9.98 -25.51
CA ALA A 534 11.15 -10.57 -26.54
C ALA A 534 11.50 -12.04 -26.81
N ALA A 535 12.79 -12.42 -26.71
CA ALA A 535 13.22 -13.81 -26.81
C ALA A 535 12.64 -14.66 -25.66
N ASP A 536 12.67 -14.15 -24.44
CA ASP A 536 12.07 -14.80 -23.27
C ASP A 536 10.55 -14.95 -23.41
N ALA A 537 9.89 -14.01 -24.07
CA ALA A 537 8.46 -14.06 -24.41
C ALA A 537 8.14 -14.93 -25.65
N GLY A 538 9.10 -15.72 -26.16
CA GLY A 538 8.85 -16.68 -27.24
C GLY A 538 8.87 -16.13 -28.66
N ARG A 539 9.42 -14.93 -28.88
CA ARG A 539 9.58 -14.37 -30.23
C ARG A 539 10.36 -15.29 -31.17
N TYR A 540 11.36 -16.01 -30.66
CA TYR A 540 12.15 -16.96 -31.43
C TYR A 540 11.82 -18.38 -31.00
N ARG A 541 11.44 -19.22 -31.96
CA ARG A 541 11.03 -20.61 -31.70
C ARG A 541 12.18 -21.62 -31.74
N THR A 542 13.31 -21.29 -32.37
CA THR A 542 14.49 -22.16 -32.47
C THR A 542 15.75 -21.44 -31.99
N ALA A 543 16.73 -22.20 -31.51
CA ALA A 543 18.01 -21.65 -31.10
C ALA A 543 18.78 -21.00 -32.26
N GLU A 544 18.69 -21.54 -33.47
CA GLU A 544 19.33 -20.98 -34.67
C GLU A 544 18.78 -19.59 -35.00
N ALA A 545 17.46 -19.41 -34.95
CA ALA A 545 16.83 -18.13 -35.24
C ALA A 545 17.18 -17.08 -34.19
N TYR A 546 17.18 -17.47 -32.92
CA TYR A 546 17.60 -16.62 -31.82
C TYR A 546 19.09 -16.24 -31.93
N LEU A 547 19.97 -17.22 -32.16
CA LEU A 547 21.42 -16.99 -32.24
C LEU A 547 21.79 -16.13 -33.46
N GLY A 548 21.13 -16.35 -34.60
CA GLY A 548 21.30 -15.51 -35.79
C GLY A 548 20.93 -14.06 -35.51
N ALA A 549 19.75 -13.81 -34.94
CA ALA A 549 19.31 -12.45 -34.60
C ALA A 549 20.17 -11.80 -33.49
N PHE A 550 20.69 -12.60 -32.56
CA PHE A 550 21.64 -12.16 -31.54
C PHE A 550 22.95 -11.68 -32.21
N GLY A 551 23.50 -12.48 -33.12
CA GLY A 551 24.72 -12.16 -33.85
C GLY A 551 24.57 -10.95 -34.79
N GLU A 552 23.45 -10.85 -35.50
CA GLU A 552 23.12 -9.69 -36.34
C GLU A 552 23.15 -8.39 -35.55
N ARG A 553 22.57 -8.39 -34.34
CA ARG A 553 22.57 -7.21 -33.45
C ARG A 553 23.95 -6.85 -32.96
N LEU A 554 24.80 -7.84 -32.71
CA LEU A 554 26.20 -7.62 -32.39
C LEU A 554 27.02 -7.17 -33.60
N GLY A 555 26.53 -7.34 -34.83
CA GLY A 555 27.34 -7.21 -36.03
C GLY A 555 28.46 -8.26 -36.10
N TYR A 556 28.28 -9.39 -35.39
CA TYR A 556 29.26 -10.46 -35.25
C TYR A 556 28.54 -11.81 -35.28
N PRO A 557 28.90 -12.75 -36.17
CA PRO A 557 28.26 -14.06 -36.28
C PRO A 557 28.69 -14.97 -35.13
N LEU A 558 28.14 -14.70 -33.94
CA LEU A 558 28.47 -15.42 -32.71
C LEU A 558 28.17 -16.91 -32.87
N SER A 559 29.16 -17.76 -32.65
CA SER A 559 28.96 -19.21 -32.66
C SER A 559 28.22 -19.68 -31.41
N ARG A 560 27.58 -20.85 -31.52
CA ARG A 560 26.90 -21.51 -30.40
C ARG A 560 27.85 -21.72 -29.20
N GLN A 561 29.10 -22.10 -29.46
CA GLN A 561 30.11 -22.32 -28.42
C GLN A 561 30.52 -21.03 -27.71
N GLU A 562 30.66 -19.92 -28.44
CA GLU A 562 30.97 -18.61 -27.84
C GLU A 562 29.81 -18.10 -26.99
N TRP A 563 28.56 -18.30 -27.44
CA TRP A 563 27.38 -17.97 -26.64
C TRP A 563 27.32 -18.79 -25.34
N ILE A 564 27.59 -20.10 -25.42
CA ILE A 564 27.68 -21.00 -24.25
C ILE A 564 28.78 -20.50 -23.30
N ALA A 565 29.97 -20.19 -23.82
CA ALA A 565 31.10 -19.72 -23.02
C ALA A 565 30.74 -18.43 -22.26
N ALA A 566 30.10 -17.46 -22.94
CA ALA A 566 29.64 -16.22 -22.31
C ALA A 566 28.57 -16.46 -21.24
N ARG A 567 27.63 -17.38 -21.48
CA ARG A 567 26.58 -17.71 -20.52
C ARG A 567 27.15 -18.43 -19.30
N ARG A 568 28.05 -19.40 -19.48
CA ARG A 568 28.71 -20.11 -18.37
C ARG A 568 29.56 -19.19 -17.50
N ALA A 569 30.29 -18.25 -18.11
CA ALA A 569 31.09 -17.29 -17.36
C ALA A 569 30.26 -16.40 -16.42
N ALA A 570 28.98 -16.20 -16.74
CA ALA A 570 28.05 -15.37 -15.97
C ALA A 570 27.27 -16.13 -14.90
N MET A 571 27.38 -17.46 -14.84
CA MET A 571 26.55 -18.30 -13.96
C MET A 571 27.41 -19.02 -12.94
N SER A 572 27.11 -18.83 -11.66
CA SER A 572 27.78 -19.52 -10.55
C SER A 572 26.75 -20.28 -9.70
N PRO A 573 26.89 -21.61 -9.51
CA PRO A 573 25.94 -22.38 -8.72
C PRO A 573 25.84 -21.87 -7.27
N ARG A 574 24.67 -22.03 -6.64
CA ARG A 574 24.50 -21.80 -5.18
C ARG A 574 24.42 -23.16 -4.47
N PRO A 575 25.53 -23.68 -3.90
CA PRO A 575 25.57 -25.05 -3.37
C PRO A 575 24.52 -25.35 -2.31
N ALA A 576 24.25 -24.39 -1.41
CA ALA A 576 23.24 -24.53 -0.35
C ALA A 576 21.81 -24.72 -0.91
N MET A 577 21.42 -23.92 -1.90
CA MET A 577 20.10 -24.05 -2.55
C MET A 577 20.00 -25.36 -3.36
N LEU A 578 21.08 -25.76 -4.04
CA LEU A 578 21.09 -27.03 -4.77
C LEU A 578 21.04 -28.25 -3.85
N ALA A 579 21.73 -28.21 -2.71
CA ALA A 579 21.65 -29.24 -1.69
C ALA A 579 20.24 -29.32 -1.09
N PHE A 580 19.64 -28.17 -0.81
CA PHE A 580 18.25 -28.06 -0.37
C PHE A 580 17.28 -28.70 -1.38
N ALA A 581 17.34 -28.29 -2.65
CA ALA A 581 16.42 -28.77 -3.67
C ALA A 581 16.56 -30.29 -3.89
N ARG A 582 17.78 -30.84 -3.81
CA ARG A 582 18.01 -32.30 -3.82
C ARG A 582 17.31 -33.01 -2.68
N ARG A 583 17.49 -32.51 -1.45
CA ARG A 583 16.89 -33.11 -0.26
C ARG A 583 15.37 -33.01 -0.27
N PHE A 584 14.83 -31.89 -0.74
CA PHE A 584 13.38 -31.73 -0.89
C PHE A 584 12.81 -32.65 -1.97
N ALA A 585 13.55 -32.92 -3.04
CA ALA A 585 13.12 -33.84 -4.10
C ALA A 585 12.82 -35.27 -3.60
N ASP A 586 13.40 -35.70 -2.48
CA ASP A 586 13.14 -37.00 -1.86
C ASP A 586 11.79 -37.04 -1.11
N HIS A 587 11.24 -35.87 -0.74
CA HIS A 587 10.05 -35.73 0.13
C HIS A 587 8.87 -35.04 -0.58
N GLY A 588 9.15 -34.25 -1.62
CA GLY A 588 8.20 -33.49 -2.41
C GLY A 588 8.64 -33.35 -3.87
N GLY A 589 7.79 -32.77 -4.69
CA GLY A 589 8.11 -32.44 -6.07
C GLY A 589 8.99 -31.20 -6.16
N ILE A 590 9.95 -31.20 -7.08
CA ILE A 590 10.65 -30.00 -7.53
C ILE A 590 10.44 -29.78 -9.03
N ALA A 591 10.36 -28.52 -9.43
CA ALA A 591 10.33 -28.09 -10.83
C ALA A 591 11.06 -26.75 -10.98
N LEU A 592 11.44 -26.42 -12.21
CA LEU A 592 12.13 -25.16 -12.55
C LEU A 592 11.28 -24.37 -13.54
N LEU A 593 11.08 -23.08 -13.29
CA LEU A 593 10.48 -22.13 -14.23
C LEU A 593 11.35 -20.88 -14.38
N THR A 594 11.92 -20.71 -15.57
CA THR A 594 12.85 -19.61 -15.86
C THR A 594 12.41 -18.77 -17.06
N ASN A 595 12.65 -17.45 -16.99
CA ASN A 595 12.50 -16.56 -18.14
C ASN A 595 13.76 -16.65 -19.00
N ASN A 596 13.75 -17.50 -20.02
CA ASN A 596 14.90 -17.72 -20.91
C ASN A 596 14.45 -18.24 -22.28
N GLY A 597 15.26 -17.97 -23.30
CA GLY A 597 15.01 -18.33 -24.71
C GLY A 597 15.42 -19.76 -25.13
N PRO A 598 15.20 -20.11 -26.42
CA PRO A 598 15.38 -21.47 -26.96
C PRO A 598 16.81 -22.00 -26.86
N LEU A 599 17.83 -21.15 -27.09
CA LEU A 599 19.22 -21.59 -27.02
C LEU A 599 19.65 -21.96 -25.58
N MET A 600 19.10 -21.28 -24.57
CA MET A 600 19.35 -21.65 -23.18
C MET A 600 18.75 -23.02 -22.83
N LYS A 601 17.58 -23.36 -23.40
CA LYS A 601 16.95 -24.69 -23.22
C LYS A 601 17.78 -25.79 -23.85
N GLU A 602 18.16 -25.62 -25.12
CA GLU A 602 18.92 -26.64 -25.86
C GLU A 602 20.28 -26.90 -25.20
N GLU A 603 20.94 -25.85 -24.73
CA GLU A 603 22.28 -25.93 -24.13
C GLU A 603 22.26 -26.02 -22.60
N PHE A 604 21.09 -26.25 -22.00
CA PHE A 604 20.93 -26.19 -20.54
C PHE A 604 21.88 -27.13 -19.81
N ALA A 605 22.01 -28.38 -20.29
CA ALA A 605 22.90 -29.37 -19.70
C ALA A 605 24.39 -29.05 -19.93
N ALA A 606 24.74 -28.39 -21.03
CA ALA A 606 26.11 -27.96 -21.30
C ALA A 606 26.51 -26.75 -20.45
N ILE A 607 25.56 -25.85 -20.20
CA ILE A 607 25.78 -24.62 -19.44
C ILE A 607 25.78 -24.90 -17.94
N PHE A 608 24.78 -25.66 -17.46
CA PHE A 608 24.56 -25.87 -16.04
C PHE A 608 24.15 -27.32 -15.73
N PRO A 609 25.10 -28.28 -15.82
CA PRO A 609 24.83 -29.70 -15.68
C PRO A 609 24.24 -30.08 -14.31
N GLU A 610 24.61 -29.39 -13.24
CA GLU A 610 24.12 -29.67 -11.88
C GLU A 610 22.62 -29.41 -11.71
N VAL A 611 22.10 -28.36 -12.35
CA VAL A 611 20.66 -28.04 -12.33
C VAL A 611 19.92 -28.87 -13.37
N ALA A 612 20.50 -29.04 -14.56
CA ALA A 612 19.90 -29.90 -15.58
C ALA A 612 19.70 -31.34 -15.08
N GLY A 613 20.68 -31.90 -14.37
CA GLY A 613 20.58 -33.23 -13.76
C GLY A 613 19.54 -33.31 -12.63
N LEU A 614 19.27 -32.21 -11.94
CA LEU A 614 18.32 -32.16 -10.82
C LEU A 614 16.86 -32.03 -11.28
N PHE A 615 16.60 -31.17 -12.27
CA PHE A 615 15.22 -30.88 -12.71
C PHE A 615 14.81 -31.66 -13.96
N GLY A 616 15.76 -32.09 -14.79
CA GLY A 616 15.50 -32.92 -15.98
C GLY A 616 14.34 -32.41 -16.84
N GLY A 617 13.38 -33.30 -17.13
CA GLY A 617 12.17 -32.98 -17.89
C GLY A 617 11.18 -32.02 -17.21
N ARG A 618 11.42 -31.62 -15.96
CA ARG A 618 10.61 -30.67 -15.18
C ARG A 618 11.21 -29.25 -15.17
N ALA A 619 12.07 -28.96 -16.14
CA ALA A 619 12.61 -27.63 -16.39
C ALA A 619 11.85 -26.93 -17.53
N PHE A 620 11.13 -25.87 -17.20
CA PHE A 620 10.27 -25.09 -18.08
C PHE A 620 10.88 -23.72 -18.36
N PHE A 621 10.92 -23.34 -19.64
CA PHE A 621 11.48 -22.09 -20.12
C PHE A 621 10.36 -21.27 -20.74
N SER A 622 10.25 -20.01 -20.35
CA SER A 622 9.15 -19.11 -20.73
C SER A 622 8.86 -19.07 -22.23
N TYR A 623 9.90 -19.13 -23.08
CA TYR A 623 9.74 -19.08 -24.53
C TYR A 623 8.88 -20.23 -25.10
N GLU A 624 8.82 -21.37 -24.40
CA GLU A 624 8.02 -22.54 -24.78
C GLU A 624 6.52 -22.24 -24.75
N PHE A 625 6.12 -21.18 -24.03
CA PHE A 625 4.74 -20.80 -23.76
C PHE A 625 4.34 -19.48 -24.45
N GLY A 626 5.29 -18.72 -24.97
CA GLY A 626 5.02 -17.38 -25.52
C GLY A 626 4.62 -16.33 -24.47
N MET A 627 4.85 -16.64 -23.19
CA MET A 627 4.53 -15.82 -22.02
C MET A 627 5.69 -15.90 -21.05
N LYS A 628 5.90 -14.89 -20.21
CA LYS A 628 6.99 -14.88 -19.23
C LYS A 628 6.48 -14.56 -17.83
N LYS A 629 7.26 -14.89 -16.80
CA LYS A 629 7.01 -14.35 -15.47
C LYS A 629 7.09 -12.82 -15.54
N PRO A 630 6.16 -12.07 -14.91
CA PRO A 630 5.23 -12.49 -13.85
C PRO A 630 3.78 -12.77 -14.31
N GLU A 631 3.54 -13.12 -15.57
CA GLU A 631 2.19 -13.37 -16.10
C GLU A 631 1.54 -14.60 -15.41
N PRO A 632 0.36 -14.46 -14.77
CA PRO A 632 -0.28 -15.55 -14.04
C PRO A 632 -0.59 -16.78 -14.92
N ALA A 633 -0.94 -16.55 -16.19
CA ALA A 633 -1.25 -17.59 -17.16
C ALA A 633 -0.08 -18.56 -17.41
N LEU A 634 1.17 -18.08 -17.35
CA LEU A 634 2.35 -18.94 -17.48
C LEU A 634 2.43 -19.96 -16.33
N PHE A 635 2.18 -19.53 -15.10
CA PHE A 635 2.21 -20.43 -13.94
C PHE A 635 1.10 -21.49 -14.04
N ALA A 636 -0.11 -21.10 -14.43
CA ALA A 636 -1.21 -22.05 -14.63
C ALA A 636 -0.87 -23.12 -15.68
N GLU A 637 -0.27 -22.71 -16.81
CA GLU A 637 0.13 -23.61 -17.90
C GLU A 637 1.24 -24.60 -17.46
N VAL A 638 2.23 -24.11 -16.71
CA VAL A 638 3.30 -24.94 -16.13
C VAL A 638 2.75 -25.95 -15.12
N LEU A 639 1.85 -25.50 -14.23
CA LEU A 639 1.18 -26.38 -13.27
C LEU A 639 0.32 -27.44 -13.97
N GLY A 640 -0.37 -27.08 -15.05
CA GLY A 640 -1.11 -28.01 -15.90
C GLY A 640 -0.22 -29.12 -16.46
N ARG A 641 0.97 -28.78 -16.96
CA ARG A 641 1.96 -29.77 -17.44
C ARG A 641 2.53 -30.64 -16.31
N LEU A 642 2.63 -30.08 -15.10
CA LEU A 642 3.10 -30.80 -13.92
C LEU A 642 2.02 -31.66 -13.26
N GLY A 643 0.75 -31.50 -13.63
CA GLY A 643 -0.39 -32.11 -12.94
C GLY A 643 -0.51 -31.66 -11.49
N ALA A 644 -0.06 -30.43 -11.18
CA ALA A 644 0.03 -29.90 -9.83
C ALA A 644 -1.02 -28.80 -9.58
N SER A 645 -1.52 -28.71 -8.35
CA SER A 645 -2.42 -27.63 -7.94
C SER A 645 -1.63 -26.40 -7.52
N ALA A 646 -2.14 -25.21 -7.85
CA ALA A 646 -1.56 -23.94 -7.41
C ALA A 646 -1.51 -23.85 -5.88
N ALA A 647 -2.58 -24.29 -5.20
CA ALA A 647 -2.68 -24.28 -3.74
C ALA A 647 -1.66 -25.22 -3.04
N GLU A 648 -1.12 -26.21 -3.77
CA GLU A 648 -0.10 -27.14 -3.26
C GLU A 648 1.31 -26.81 -3.78
N THR A 649 1.51 -25.63 -4.38
CA THR A 649 2.79 -25.25 -5.01
C THR A 649 3.34 -23.95 -4.42
N VAL A 650 4.62 -24.00 -4.01
CA VAL A 650 5.42 -22.83 -3.67
C VAL A 650 6.22 -22.41 -4.89
N PHE A 651 6.27 -21.11 -5.19
CA PHE A 651 7.17 -20.55 -6.19
C PHE A 651 8.17 -19.60 -5.54
N VAL A 652 9.46 -19.76 -5.83
CA VAL A 652 10.52 -18.93 -5.27
C VAL A 652 11.33 -18.23 -6.37
N ASP A 653 11.49 -16.91 -6.25
CA ASP A 653 12.18 -16.04 -7.22
C ASP A 653 12.90 -14.91 -6.48
N ASP A 654 14.05 -14.44 -6.98
CA ASP A 654 14.77 -13.31 -6.35
C ASP A 654 14.06 -11.96 -6.62
N LYS A 655 13.22 -11.89 -7.65
CA LYS A 655 12.46 -10.69 -8.00
C LYS A 655 11.06 -10.74 -7.41
N ALA A 656 10.76 -9.80 -6.51
CA ALA A 656 9.47 -9.70 -5.84
C ALA A 656 8.26 -9.66 -6.80
N HIS A 657 8.39 -9.03 -7.97
CA HIS A 657 7.29 -8.97 -8.95
C HIS A 657 6.97 -10.34 -9.57
N ASN A 658 7.95 -11.25 -9.71
CA ASN A 658 7.73 -12.62 -10.16
C ASN A 658 7.02 -13.45 -9.09
N ALA A 659 7.43 -13.32 -7.83
CA ALA A 659 6.74 -13.93 -6.70
C ALA A 659 5.28 -13.45 -6.61
N GLN A 660 5.04 -12.15 -6.82
CA GLN A 660 3.68 -11.59 -6.90
C GLN A 660 2.88 -12.15 -8.08
N GLY A 661 3.52 -12.36 -9.24
CA GLY A 661 2.92 -13.05 -10.38
C GLY A 661 2.41 -14.45 -10.04
N ALA A 662 3.21 -15.22 -9.29
CA ALA A 662 2.82 -16.54 -8.81
C ALA A 662 1.65 -16.49 -7.80
N ARG A 663 1.64 -15.51 -6.89
CA ARG A 663 0.51 -15.28 -5.96
C ARG A 663 -0.79 -14.99 -6.70
N ARG A 664 -0.72 -14.16 -7.76
CA ARG A 664 -1.87 -13.91 -8.65
C ARG A 664 -2.37 -15.17 -9.37
N ALA A 665 -1.49 -16.15 -9.60
CA ALA A 665 -1.85 -17.45 -10.16
C ALA A 665 -2.31 -18.48 -9.09
N GLY A 666 -2.38 -18.09 -7.82
CA GLY A 666 -2.83 -18.94 -6.72
C GLY A 666 -1.74 -19.79 -6.04
N LEU A 667 -0.46 -19.56 -6.36
CA LEU A 667 0.68 -20.22 -5.73
C LEU A 667 1.12 -19.45 -4.47
N ALA A 668 1.80 -20.14 -3.54
CA ALA A 668 2.57 -19.47 -2.51
C ALA A 668 3.86 -18.88 -3.10
N GLY A 669 3.84 -17.60 -3.48
CA GLY A 669 5.02 -16.92 -4.02
C GLY A 669 5.94 -16.40 -2.92
N LEU A 670 7.23 -16.73 -2.97
CA LEU A 670 8.29 -16.33 -2.05
C LEU A 670 9.35 -15.49 -2.77
N THR A 671 9.89 -14.47 -2.09
CA THR A 671 10.98 -13.64 -2.62
C THR A 671 12.30 -14.07 -1.98
N PHE A 672 13.19 -14.67 -2.77
CA PHE A 672 14.45 -15.19 -2.26
C PHE A 672 15.45 -14.08 -1.96
N THR A 673 15.83 -13.95 -0.68
CA THR A 673 16.85 -12.99 -0.22
C THR A 673 18.09 -13.71 0.32
N SER A 674 17.89 -14.70 1.18
CA SER A 674 18.93 -15.52 1.79
C SER A 674 18.43 -16.96 2.03
N MET A 675 19.35 -17.89 2.33
CA MET A 675 18.97 -19.26 2.69
C MET A 675 18.25 -19.35 4.04
N GLU A 676 18.57 -18.46 4.97
CA GLU A 676 17.95 -18.40 6.30
C GLU A 676 16.49 -17.92 6.18
N GLY A 677 16.27 -16.77 5.52
CA GLY A 677 14.93 -16.27 5.29
C GLY A 677 14.08 -17.22 4.43
N PHE A 678 14.69 -17.91 3.46
CA PHE A 678 13.97 -18.93 2.70
C PHE A 678 13.55 -20.14 3.56
N ALA A 679 14.35 -20.53 4.56
CA ALA A 679 13.98 -21.60 5.48
C ALA A 679 12.83 -21.17 6.40
N ASP A 680 12.86 -19.92 6.89
CA ASP A 680 11.80 -19.34 7.71
C ASP A 680 10.48 -19.26 6.92
N ASP A 681 10.53 -18.75 5.69
CA ASP A 681 9.38 -18.67 4.77
C ASP A 681 8.74 -20.05 4.53
N LEU A 682 9.55 -21.10 4.43
CA LEU A 682 9.06 -22.47 4.23
C LEU A 682 8.46 -23.06 5.51
N ALA A 683 9.04 -22.77 6.67
CA ALA A 683 8.52 -23.20 7.96
C ALA A 683 7.13 -22.61 8.22
N GLU A 684 6.91 -21.34 7.87
CA GLU A 684 5.59 -20.69 7.94
C GLU A 684 4.54 -21.37 7.05
N LEU A 685 4.97 -21.94 5.91
CA LEU A 685 4.12 -22.71 5.01
C LEU A 685 3.92 -24.18 5.45
N GLY A 686 4.39 -24.54 6.65
CA GLY A 686 4.28 -25.90 7.19
C GLY A 686 5.19 -26.91 6.47
N ILE A 687 6.22 -26.43 5.79
CA ILE A 687 7.26 -27.26 5.17
C ILE A 687 8.44 -27.31 6.14
N ASP A 688 8.39 -28.26 7.08
CA ASP A 688 9.48 -28.53 8.01
C ASP A 688 10.57 -29.34 7.31
N ILE A 689 11.82 -28.87 7.40
CA ILE A 689 12.99 -29.49 6.77
C ILE A 689 14.08 -29.68 7.81
N ALA A 690 13.68 -30.04 9.03
CA ALA A 690 14.50 -30.78 9.98
C ALA A 690 14.54 -32.27 9.59
N ALA A 691 15.31 -32.58 8.55
CA ALA A 691 15.92 -33.90 8.30
C ALA A 691 17.20 -33.72 7.48
#